data_AF-A0A4Y9Z2E2-F1
#
_entry.id   AF-A0A4Y9Z2E2-F1
#
_cell.length_a   1.000
_cell.length_b   1.000
_cell.length_c   1.000
_cell.angle_alpha   90.00
_cell.angle_beta   90.00
_cell.angle_gamma   90.00
#
_symmetry.space_group_name_H-M   'P 1'
#
loop_
_entity.id
_entity.type
_entity.pdbx_description
1 polymer ?
#
loop_
_entity_poly.entity_id
_entity_poly.type
_entity_poly.pdbx_seq_one_letter_code
_entity_poly.pdbx_strand_id
1 'polypeptide(L)'
;MFGLLTVLSLIQCVLGVQQVFNVNNTATDGRPEVKGPVADLHLSSIDAAYTVLTNERFTNHRVRVRKTDFCDPTVNVYTGYLDVDQGAKHLFFYFFESRRDPDTDDVLMWINGGPGCSSSMGLLMELGPCNIDMTKSSLNGTNWNPHSWNNEANIFFLDQPVGVGFSYADYGETVGTTEEAAKNLYAFVSIFFETFSQFKGRPLHLSGESYGGRYLPVFAGEIHDQNLIAEAEGRPLLNLKSVLIGNGITDISTLYEGRYEIECGTAALDIPFQSISTCVRIKKALPRCQAAMERSCIQIFDEMNCRAAINFCNNELQSGYYASGRNPYDVSKMCLGNDLCYLENDAIKEFLDQPALRTVLGVESPSNFSACAEPVGLAFDTTMDKYAVPTHYYVAGLLDRGIRVLIYAGTYDYRCNWVSNKLWVDKLEWSGKDGYNAADWTDWFVTGVKAGETKTWGNLAFATNVLIVVFDVYVPHDKPAEAFSMSAHGMDMCWFQLDAPITMRITWYGMTLADKHKSDRLQSRYSGVSARREQDGSNATRKGAGKEGIGGRKLLSGRHGDRAVVLTIIGEPGPSAAGAVSGIDQVHDCDVSPGGGRGPRLYKADLPPQLFHLSLFVSFSPLFFDLFFLGCPVAPLDPSLSKMRFTTTASLFALATPFLVSAAPIKRDTDPNNLLVLKFATVLEQLETQFYMQGLQKFQASDFTNAGFASAQIPIEQLTAIGGDEATHTTILTTTLQSLGAQPVAGCTFDFSSVLTDVPTMAAAARLVENVGVGAYLGAAHLLSDPTLLTAAASILTVEARHQSILNVLNNGQAIPQAFDLPLLPQEVLAIAGPFISGCDVGIPANPTLTVTNTGTVAAGTSLTFKSPALNGSTDGMFCQMLAGGMPFSLSLPIDGCVVPSGLQGPVAIFITSDDQPLNNNARDQATNGIVAGPTMAFIDQVEALGSIIHANSGSSGSNNAASSTQTISPAEASAIISSASSDSGA
;
A
#
# COMPACT_ATOMS: atom_id res chain seq x y z
N MET A 1 30.32 59.88 -27.20
CA MET A 1 29.22 60.85 -27.37
C MET A 1 28.06 60.45 -26.46
N PHE A 2 27.04 61.29 -26.31
CA PHE A 2 25.97 61.17 -25.31
C PHE A 2 25.20 59.84 -25.32
N GLY A 3 24.72 59.39 -24.15
CA GLY A 3 23.67 58.37 -24.04
C GLY A 3 23.82 57.31 -22.95
N LEU A 4 24.07 57.67 -21.67
CA LEU A 4 24.02 56.71 -20.54
C LEU A 4 23.69 57.41 -19.20
N LEU A 5 23.10 56.65 -18.25
CA LEU A 5 22.53 57.06 -16.94
C LEU A 5 21.29 57.97 -17.07
N THR A 6 20.19 57.77 -16.33
CA THR A 6 20.08 57.51 -14.87
C THR A 6 19.03 56.46 -14.46
N VAL A 7 19.15 55.99 -13.21
CA VAL A 7 18.20 55.16 -12.44
C VAL A 7 18.09 55.77 -11.01
N LEU A 8 17.11 55.37 -10.19
CA LEU A 8 16.76 55.90 -8.84
C LEU A 8 15.94 57.24 -8.89
N SER A 9 14.99 57.56 -8.00
CA SER A 9 14.47 56.85 -6.79
C SER A 9 13.16 57.44 -6.19
N LEU A 10 12.21 56.58 -5.77
CA LEU A 10 11.26 56.67 -4.61
C LEU A 10 10.07 57.69 -4.52
N ILE A 11 9.06 57.24 -3.74
CA ILE A 11 8.07 57.96 -2.86
C ILE A 11 6.57 58.14 -3.27
N GLN A 12 5.73 57.33 -2.59
CA GLN A 12 4.36 57.54 -2.00
C GLN A 12 3.07 57.87 -2.82
N CYS A 13 2.03 57.03 -2.58
CA CYS A 13 0.60 57.32 -2.22
C CYS A 13 -0.29 58.26 -3.10
N VAL A 14 -1.61 58.08 -3.24
CA VAL A 14 -2.61 57.27 -2.49
C VAL A 14 -3.91 57.00 -3.32
N LEU A 15 -4.65 55.91 -3.03
CA LEU A 15 -6.06 55.56 -3.38
C LEU A 15 -6.53 55.54 -4.86
N GLY A 16 -7.34 54.53 -5.24
CA GLY A 16 -8.20 54.62 -6.45
C GLY A 16 -8.73 53.32 -7.08
N VAL A 17 -9.69 52.64 -6.42
CA VAL A 17 -10.65 51.66 -7.00
C VAL A 17 -10.10 50.52 -7.90
N GLN A 18 -10.04 49.30 -7.37
CA GLN A 18 -10.25 48.09 -8.17
C GLN A 18 -11.75 47.74 -8.17
N GLN A 19 -12.31 47.37 -9.32
CA GLN A 19 -13.60 46.67 -9.39
C GLN A 19 -13.36 45.16 -9.46
N VAL A 20 -14.05 44.42 -8.59
CA VAL A 20 -14.02 42.96 -8.56
C VAL A 20 -14.99 42.41 -9.62
N PHE A 21 -14.53 41.50 -10.46
CA PHE A 21 -15.41 40.65 -11.26
C PHE A 21 -15.88 39.46 -10.40
N ASN A 22 -17.08 39.57 -9.83
CA ASN A 22 -17.72 38.45 -9.14
C ASN A 22 -18.16 37.39 -10.16
N VAL A 23 -17.70 36.15 -9.96
CA VAL A 23 -18.33 34.95 -10.54
C VAL A 23 -19.15 34.26 -9.45
N ASN A 24 -20.28 34.88 -9.08
CA ASN A 24 -21.28 34.21 -8.25
C ASN A 24 -22.05 33.21 -9.13
N ASN A 25 -21.76 31.92 -9.00
CA ASN A 25 -22.65 30.88 -9.51
C ASN A 25 -22.65 29.61 -8.64
N THR A 26 -22.69 29.79 -7.32
CA THR A 26 -23.15 28.75 -6.39
C THR A 26 -24.65 28.91 -6.17
N ALA A 27 -25.39 27.81 -6.23
CA ALA A 27 -26.78 27.78 -5.77
C ALA A 27 -26.76 27.82 -4.24
N THR A 28 -26.99 29.00 -3.65
CA THR A 28 -26.93 29.18 -2.19
C THR A 28 -28.16 28.57 -1.52
N ASP A 29 -27.97 27.52 -0.72
CA ASP A 29 -28.93 27.22 0.35
C ASP A 29 -28.94 28.38 1.37
N GLY A 30 -30.13 28.78 1.79
CA GLY A 30 -30.43 30.14 2.23
C GLY A 30 -30.24 30.41 3.71
N ARG A 31 -29.07 30.09 4.30
CA ARG A 31 -28.80 30.30 5.75
C ARG A 31 -27.41 30.88 6.05
N PRO A 32 -27.21 31.51 7.22
CA PRO A 32 -26.04 32.37 7.45
C PRO A 32 -24.74 31.59 7.71
N GLU A 33 -23.70 31.95 6.97
CA GLU A 33 -22.32 31.57 7.23
C GLU A 33 -21.83 32.24 8.52
N VAL A 34 -21.37 31.45 9.50
CA VAL A 34 -20.93 31.97 10.81
C VAL A 34 -19.49 32.50 10.69
N LYS A 35 -19.37 33.76 10.27
CA LYS A 35 -18.12 34.52 10.19
C LYS A 35 -17.95 35.47 11.38
N GLY A 36 -17.03 35.14 12.28
CA GLY A 36 -16.63 35.99 13.39
C GLY A 36 -15.85 35.23 14.47
N PRO A 37 -15.20 35.93 15.41
CA PRO A 37 -14.40 35.30 16.45
C PRO A 37 -15.28 34.59 17.48
N VAL A 38 -15.16 33.26 17.55
CA VAL A 38 -15.54 32.35 18.65
C VAL A 38 -16.73 32.88 19.49
N ALA A 39 -17.91 32.97 18.86
CA ALA A 39 -19.15 33.15 19.59
C ALA A 39 -19.52 31.83 20.27
N ASP A 40 -19.94 31.87 21.54
CA ASP A 40 -20.27 30.69 22.34
C ASP A 40 -21.55 29.98 21.84
N LEU A 41 -21.42 29.24 20.75
CA LEU A 41 -22.43 28.29 20.28
C LEU A 41 -22.48 27.08 21.22
N HIS A 42 -23.62 26.40 21.20
CA HIS A 42 -23.80 25.10 21.83
C HIS A 42 -24.15 24.10 20.74
N LEU A 43 -23.62 22.88 20.77
CA LEU A 43 -23.86 21.92 19.69
C LEU A 43 -25.37 21.62 19.48
N SER A 44 -26.16 21.64 20.57
CA SER A 44 -27.62 21.50 20.51
C SER A 44 -28.38 22.65 19.82
N SER A 45 -27.72 23.74 19.41
CA SER A 45 -28.32 24.77 18.55
C SER A 45 -28.21 24.47 17.05
N ILE A 46 -27.50 23.41 16.65
CA ILE A 46 -27.43 22.96 15.25
C ILE A 46 -28.74 22.25 14.88
N ASP A 47 -29.36 22.65 13.78
CA ASP A 47 -30.58 22.03 13.24
C ASP A 47 -30.29 21.08 12.07
N ALA A 48 -31.33 20.60 11.39
CA ALA A 48 -31.19 19.55 10.37
C ALA A 48 -30.55 20.02 9.04
N ALA A 49 -30.26 21.30 8.90
CA ALA A 49 -29.55 21.91 7.76
C ALA A 49 -28.04 22.02 8.05
N TYR A 50 -27.21 22.17 7.02
CA TYR A 50 -25.78 22.36 7.21
C TYR A 50 -25.45 23.74 7.78
N THR A 51 -24.86 23.75 8.98
CA THR A 51 -24.18 24.91 9.55
C THR A 51 -22.70 24.83 9.20
N VAL A 52 -22.15 25.92 8.66
CA VAL A 52 -20.73 26.01 8.26
C VAL A 52 -19.93 26.74 9.34
N LEU A 53 -18.96 26.03 9.92
CA LEU A 53 -18.02 26.51 10.92
C LEU A 53 -16.70 26.85 10.21
N THR A 54 -16.16 28.04 10.48
CA THR A 54 -14.90 28.54 9.88
C THR A 54 -13.97 29.07 10.96
N ASN A 55 -12.65 29.03 10.75
CA ASN A 55 -11.67 29.51 11.71
C ASN A 55 -10.56 30.28 10.99
N GLU A 56 -10.24 31.49 11.48
CA GLU A 56 -9.30 32.41 10.80
C GLU A 56 -7.87 31.85 10.65
N ARG A 57 -7.49 30.85 11.46
CA ARG A 57 -6.17 30.18 11.39
C ARG A 57 -6.13 29.04 10.38
N PHE A 58 -7.27 28.45 10.04
CA PHE A 58 -7.39 27.29 9.15
C PHE A 58 -8.12 27.69 7.86
N THR A 59 -7.59 28.68 7.12
CA THR A 59 -8.26 29.30 5.96
C THR A 59 -8.59 28.34 4.82
N ASN A 60 -7.93 27.18 4.76
CA ASN A 60 -8.17 26.14 3.76
C ASN A 60 -9.19 25.09 4.21
N HIS A 61 -9.64 25.15 5.48
CA HIS A 61 -10.51 24.16 6.10
C HIS A 61 -11.83 24.79 6.57
N ARG A 62 -12.93 24.06 6.47
CA ARG A 62 -14.21 24.42 7.10
C ARG A 62 -14.93 23.16 7.52
N VAL A 63 -15.65 23.21 8.65
CA VAL A 63 -16.47 22.07 9.11
C VAL A 63 -17.92 22.37 8.80
N ARG A 64 -18.59 21.46 8.10
CA ARG A 64 -20.03 21.48 7.86
C ARG A 64 -20.65 20.47 8.79
N VAL A 65 -21.59 20.89 9.63
CA VAL A 65 -22.28 20.02 10.60
C VAL A 65 -23.79 20.21 10.49
N ARG A 66 -24.53 19.11 10.56
CA ARG A 66 -25.99 19.08 10.64
C ARG A 66 -26.42 18.10 11.73
N LYS A 67 -27.60 18.31 12.30
CA LYS A 67 -28.26 17.32 13.16
C LYS A 67 -28.97 16.26 12.31
N THR A 68 -29.00 15.02 12.78
CA THR A 68 -29.63 13.88 12.08
C THR A 68 -30.35 12.94 13.07
N ASP A 69 -31.33 12.19 12.56
CA ASP A 69 -32.10 11.19 13.31
C ASP A 69 -31.63 9.79 12.89
N PHE A 70 -30.46 9.36 13.38
CA PHE A 70 -29.80 8.11 12.98
C PHE A 70 -29.34 7.28 14.18
N CYS A 71 -29.49 5.95 14.07
CA CYS A 71 -28.93 4.93 14.96
C CYS A 71 -29.42 4.92 16.42
N ASP A 72 -29.35 6.04 17.14
CA ASP A 72 -29.75 6.18 18.54
C ASP A 72 -30.81 7.29 18.70
N PRO A 73 -32.07 6.98 19.08
CA PRO A 73 -33.12 7.96 19.27
C PRO A 73 -33.14 8.60 20.68
N THR A 74 -32.14 8.33 21.53
CA THR A 74 -32.08 8.80 22.93
C THR A 74 -31.11 9.96 23.16
N VAL A 75 -30.14 10.14 22.27
CA VAL A 75 -29.14 11.22 22.28
C VAL A 75 -29.28 12.10 21.04
N ASN A 76 -28.63 13.27 21.02
CA ASN A 76 -28.53 14.02 19.78
C ASN A 76 -27.40 13.45 18.90
N VAL A 77 -27.69 13.29 17.61
CA VAL A 77 -26.75 12.76 16.62
C VAL A 77 -26.49 13.82 15.56
N TYR A 78 -25.23 13.94 15.14
CA TYR A 78 -24.79 14.94 14.18
C TYR A 78 -23.86 14.29 13.15
N THR A 79 -23.91 14.81 11.93
CA THR A 79 -23.08 14.34 10.81
C THR A 79 -22.58 15.51 9.99
N GLY A 80 -21.57 15.25 9.15
CA GLY A 80 -21.16 16.21 8.15
C GLY A 80 -19.73 16.00 7.69
N TYR A 81 -19.09 17.09 7.27
CA TYR A 81 -17.83 17.07 6.52
C TYR A 81 -16.81 18.06 7.09
N LEU A 82 -15.56 17.63 7.22
CA LEU A 82 -14.41 18.55 7.13
C LEU A 82 -14.11 18.75 5.65
N ASP A 83 -14.41 19.93 5.11
CA ASP A 83 -13.92 20.33 3.80
C ASP A 83 -12.48 20.84 3.94
N VAL A 84 -11.59 20.43 3.04
CA VAL A 84 -10.14 20.68 3.04
C VAL A 84 -9.70 21.24 1.68
N ASP A 85 -8.64 22.06 1.68
CA ASP A 85 -8.07 22.73 0.51
C ASP A 85 -9.14 23.46 -0.32
N GLN A 86 -9.83 24.38 0.36
CA GLN A 86 -10.95 25.20 -0.15
C GLN A 86 -12.22 24.40 -0.51
N GLY A 87 -12.21 23.10 -0.25
CA GLY A 87 -13.30 22.17 -0.54
C GLY A 87 -13.06 21.30 -1.77
N ALA A 88 -11.80 20.97 -2.09
CA ALA A 88 -11.47 19.92 -3.06
C ALA A 88 -11.51 18.51 -2.44
N LYS A 89 -11.46 18.41 -1.10
CA LYS A 89 -11.50 17.17 -0.33
C LYS A 89 -12.49 17.31 0.82
N HIS A 90 -13.20 16.22 1.14
CA HIS A 90 -14.25 16.19 2.16
C HIS A 90 -14.08 14.95 3.03
N LEU A 91 -13.85 15.10 4.34
CA LEU A 91 -13.80 13.99 5.30
C LEU A 91 -15.13 13.90 6.07
N PHE A 92 -15.88 12.81 5.90
CA PHE A 92 -17.16 12.61 6.58
C PHE A 92 -16.96 12.21 8.04
N PHE A 93 -17.86 12.66 8.92
CA PHE A 93 -17.90 12.23 10.31
C PHE A 93 -19.34 11.99 10.80
N TYR A 94 -19.42 11.09 11.78
CA TYR A 94 -20.57 10.93 12.67
C TYR A 94 -20.15 11.41 14.07
N PHE A 95 -21.06 12.04 14.80
CA PHE A 95 -20.87 12.38 16.20
C PHE A 95 -22.13 12.05 17.01
N PHE A 96 -21.96 11.35 18.12
CA PHE A 96 -23.03 11.00 19.05
C PHE A 96 -22.72 11.60 20.41
N GLU A 97 -23.70 12.30 20.97
CA GLU A 97 -23.67 12.72 22.37
C GLU A 97 -23.68 11.51 23.32
N SER A 98 -23.14 11.70 24.53
CA SER A 98 -23.18 10.70 25.60
C SER A 98 -24.62 10.43 26.06
N ARG A 99 -24.91 9.18 26.41
CA ARG A 99 -26.17 8.75 27.06
C ARG A 99 -26.23 9.08 28.56
N ARG A 100 -25.08 9.38 29.18
CA ARG A 100 -24.98 9.75 30.61
C ARG A 100 -25.18 11.25 30.81
N ASP A 101 -24.20 12.07 30.42
CA ASP A 101 -24.28 13.53 30.44
C ASP A 101 -23.35 14.15 29.38
N PRO A 102 -23.85 14.50 28.18
CA PRO A 102 -22.98 15.06 27.13
C PRO A 102 -22.36 16.40 27.52
N ASP A 103 -22.99 17.15 28.42
CA ASP A 103 -22.50 18.45 28.88
C ASP A 103 -21.40 18.33 29.94
N THR A 104 -21.11 17.13 30.49
CA THR A 104 -19.94 16.88 31.36
C THR A 104 -18.98 15.77 30.91
N ASP A 105 -19.43 14.79 30.11
CA ASP A 105 -18.64 13.63 29.70
C ASP A 105 -17.53 13.92 28.67
N ASP A 106 -16.45 13.16 28.74
CA ASP A 106 -15.25 13.34 27.91
C ASP A 106 -15.51 13.07 26.41
N VAL A 107 -14.64 13.56 25.54
CA VAL A 107 -14.74 13.34 24.09
C VAL A 107 -13.75 12.27 23.64
N LEU A 108 -14.27 11.25 22.96
CA LEU A 108 -13.51 10.16 22.37
C LEU A 108 -13.62 10.18 20.85
N MET A 109 -12.48 10.12 20.16
CA MET A 109 -12.38 10.00 18.71
C MET A 109 -12.09 8.54 18.36
N TRP A 110 -12.93 7.90 17.55
CA TRP A 110 -12.70 6.55 17.02
C TRP A 110 -12.28 6.59 15.55
N ILE A 111 -11.25 5.79 15.22
CA ILE A 111 -10.67 5.67 13.89
C ILE A 111 -10.34 4.20 13.57
N ASN A 112 -11.04 3.60 12.59
CA ASN A 112 -10.68 2.27 12.07
C ASN A 112 -9.40 2.32 11.22
N GLY A 113 -8.81 1.14 10.99
CA GLY A 113 -7.48 1.01 10.37
C GLY A 113 -7.44 0.96 8.84
N GLY A 114 -6.99 -0.19 8.31
CA GLY A 114 -6.78 -0.43 6.89
C GLY A 114 -5.30 -0.55 6.47
N PRO A 115 -4.65 0.51 5.92
CA PRO A 115 -5.08 1.90 5.92
C PRO A 115 -6.22 2.20 4.94
N GLY A 116 -7.01 3.22 5.24
CA GLY A 116 -8.12 3.66 4.39
C GLY A 116 -9.44 2.88 4.57
N CYS A 117 -9.73 2.37 5.78
CA CYS A 117 -11.02 1.75 6.10
C CYS A 117 -11.94 2.70 6.90
N SER A 118 -13.25 2.61 6.65
CA SER A 118 -14.26 3.52 7.20
C SER A 118 -14.49 3.31 8.69
N SER A 119 -14.68 4.40 9.42
CA SER A 119 -15.02 4.37 10.85
C SER A 119 -16.50 4.05 11.09
N SER A 120 -17.33 3.95 10.05
CA SER A 120 -18.69 3.42 10.19
C SER A 120 -18.70 1.91 10.47
N MET A 121 -17.57 1.20 10.29
CA MET A 121 -17.41 -0.17 10.74
C MET A 121 -17.45 -0.23 12.27
N GLY A 122 -16.60 0.55 12.94
CA GLY A 122 -16.63 0.74 14.40
C GLY A 122 -17.99 1.19 14.94
N LEU A 123 -18.70 2.01 14.17
CA LEU A 123 -20.05 2.46 14.48
C LEU A 123 -21.06 1.30 14.43
N LEU A 124 -21.09 0.54 13.34
CA LEU A 124 -22.18 -0.40 13.02
C LEU A 124 -21.90 -1.87 13.35
N MET A 125 -20.72 -2.28 13.79
CA MET A 125 -20.51 -3.62 14.33
C MET A 125 -19.83 -3.64 15.70
N GLU A 126 -18.99 -2.66 16.02
CA GLU A 126 -18.14 -2.72 17.22
C GLU A 126 -18.76 -2.07 18.47
N LEU A 127 -18.69 -0.75 18.55
CA LEU A 127 -18.82 0.03 19.79
C LEU A 127 -19.75 1.23 19.66
N GLY A 128 -20.29 1.47 18.46
CA GLY A 128 -21.26 2.52 18.24
C GLY A 128 -22.63 2.22 18.85
N PRO A 129 -23.55 3.19 18.82
CA PRO A 129 -24.79 3.14 19.60
C PRO A 129 -25.79 2.06 19.15
N CYS A 130 -25.64 1.54 17.93
CA CYS A 130 -26.45 0.50 17.34
C CYS A 130 -25.59 -0.36 16.38
N ASN A 131 -25.91 -1.65 16.31
CA ASN A 131 -25.23 -2.61 15.43
C ASN A 131 -26.11 -2.94 14.22
N ILE A 132 -25.50 -3.32 13.09
CA ILE A 132 -26.16 -3.74 11.86
C ILE A 132 -27.08 -4.94 12.11
N ASP A 133 -28.30 -4.89 11.58
CA ASP A 133 -29.25 -5.97 11.78
C ASP A 133 -29.13 -7.09 10.74
N MET A 134 -28.22 -8.02 11.03
CA MET A 134 -28.03 -9.26 10.25
C MET A 134 -29.28 -10.14 10.16
N THR A 135 -30.32 -9.90 10.96
CA THR A 135 -31.59 -10.65 10.90
C THR A 135 -32.65 -10.02 10.00
N LYS A 136 -32.46 -8.75 9.60
CA LYS A 136 -33.44 -7.92 8.87
C LYS A 136 -34.85 -7.95 9.49
N SER A 137 -34.91 -7.88 10.83
CA SER A 137 -36.14 -7.84 11.65
C SER A 137 -36.44 -6.47 12.26
N SER A 138 -35.45 -5.60 12.37
CA SER A 138 -35.56 -4.18 12.73
C SER A 138 -36.22 -3.36 11.61
N LEU A 139 -36.97 -2.31 11.97
CA LEU A 139 -37.65 -1.43 11.00
C LEU A 139 -36.72 -0.36 10.40
N ASN A 140 -35.56 -0.14 11.03
CA ASN A 140 -34.57 0.88 10.74
C ASN A 140 -33.21 0.30 10.30
N GLY A 141 -33.09 -1.02 10.16
CA GLY A 141 -31.87 -1.71 9.73
C GLY A 141 -30.78 -1.89 10.81
N THR A 142 -30.99 -1.40 12.04
CA THR A 142 -30.03 -1.53 13.14
C THR A 142 -30.69 -1.89 14.47
N ASN A 143 -29.96 -2.64 15.29
CA ASN A 143 -30.33 -3.07 16.64
C ASN A 143 -29.58 -2.23 17.69
N TRP A 144 -30.25 -1.87 18.79
CA TRP A 144 -29.63 -1.11 19.88
C TRP A 144 -28.42 -1.83 20.51
N ASN A 145 -27.29 -1.13 20.67
CA ASN A 145 -26.11 -1.64 21.37
C ASN A 145 -26.13 -1.19 22.85
N PRO A 146 -26.38 -2.09 23.82
CA PRO A 146 -26.37 -1.74 25.25
C PRO A 146 -24.96 -1.49 25.81
N HIS A 147 -23.90 -1.85 25.08
CA HIS A 147 -22.50 -1.72 25.48
C HIS A 147 -21.73 -0.68 24.65
N SER A 148 -22.45 0.20 23.95
CA SER A 148 -21.83 1.30 23.19
C SER A 148 -20.94 2.16 24.08
N TRP A 149 -19.80 2.60 23.54
CA TRP A 149 -18.90 3.51 24.25
C TRP A 149 -19.54 4.90 24.48
N ASN A 150 -20.60 5.26 23.72
CA ASN A 150 -21.38 6.47 24.02
C ASN A 150 -22.27 6.35 25.26
N ASN A 151 -22.23 5.25 26.01
CA ASN A 151 -22.84 5.18 27.34
C ASN A 151 -22.21 6.19 28.33
N GLU A 152 -20.92 6.52 28.18
CA GLU A 152 -20.13 7.29 29.18
C GLU A 152 -19.29 8.42 28.56
N ALA A 153 -19.36 8.62 27.23
CA ALA A 153 -18.52 9.54 26.47
C ALA A 153 -19.24 10.11 25.24
N ASN A 154 -18.85 11.31 24.83
CA ASN A 154 -19.23 11.90 23.55
C ASN A 154 -18.30 11.35 22.45
N ILE A 155 -18.83 10.72 21.40
CA ILE A 155 -18.02 9.95 20.45
C ILE A 155 -18.08 10.45 19.00
N PHE A 156 -16.91 10.65 18.40
CA PHE A 156 -16.73 10.81 16.95
C PHE A 156 -16.38 9.48 16.28
N PHE A 157 -16.94 9.26 15.09
CA PHE A 157 -16.45 8.29 14.10
C PHE A 157 -16.05 9.07 12.85
N LEU A 158 -14.76 9.07 12.49
CA LEU A 158 -14.22 9.87 11.38
C LEU A 158 -13.78 8.98 10.22
N ASP A 159 -14.35 9.18 9.03
CA ASP A 159 -13.88 8.53 7.80
C ASP A 159 -12.64 9.27 7.29
N GLN A 160 -11.46 8.70 7.54
CA GLN A 160 -10.18 9.27 7.12
C GLN A 160 -9.24 8.17 6.61
N PRO A 161 -8.29 8.47 5.71
CA PRO A 161 -8.12 9.72 4.96
C PRO A 161 -9.24 10.00 3.93
N VAL A 162 -9.02 10.94 3.00
CA VAL A 162 -10.00 11.25 1.94
C VAL A 162 -10.18 10.05 1.00
N GLY A 163 -11.39 9.87 0.47
CA GLY A 163 -11.77 8.72 -0.37
C GLY A 163 -12.29 7.49 0.40
N VAL A 164 -12.26 7.52 1.73
CA VAL A 164 -12.69 6.43 2.63
C VAL A 164 -14.17 6.57 2.99
N GLY A 165 -14.96 5.48 2.92
CA GLY A 165 -16.35 5.48 3.40
C GLY A 165 -17.24 6.50 2.66
N PHE A 166 -17.69 7.55 3.36
CA PHE A 166 -18.40 8.69 2.77
C PHE A 166 -17.53 9.92 2.49
N SER A 167 -16.23 9.87 2.81
CA SER A 167 -15.24 10.88 2.46
C SER A 167 -14.86 10.80 0.98
N TYR A 168 -14.74 11.95 0.30
CA TYR A 168 -14.49 12.00 -1.14
C TYR A 168 -13.66 13.24 -1.53
N ALA A 169 -13.14 13.24 -2.77
CA ALA A 169 -12.41 14.36 -3.36
C ALA A 169 -13.02 14.69 -4.73
N ASP A 170 -13.03 15.97 -5.10
CA ASP A 170 -13.66 16.47 -6.33
C ASP A 170 -12.83 16.17 -7.58
N TYR A 171 -11.49 16.08 -7.47
CA TYR A 171 -10.59 15.89 -8.60
C TYR A 171 -9.66 14.67 -8.45
N GLY A 172 -9.98 13.76 -7.52
CA GLY A 172 -9.25 12.51 -7.29
C GLY A 172 -8.06 12.65 -6.32
N GLU A 173 -7.98 13.72 -5.55
CA GLU A 173 -6.94 13.92 -4.53
C GLU A 173 -6.97 12.82 -3.46
N THR A 174 -5.78 12.34 -3.08
CA THR A 174 -5.57 11.34 -2.03
C THR A 174 -4.57 11.84 -0.98
N VAL A 175 -4.30 11.02 0.04
CA VAL A 175 -3.25 11.22 1.04
C VAL A 175 -2.40 9.95 1.06
N GLY A 176 -1.08 10.08 1.10
CA GLY A 176 -0.14 8.95 1.08
C GLY A 176 0.57 8.68 2.40
N THR A 177 0.47 9.58 3.39
CA THR A 177 1.19 9.48 4.66
C THR A 177 0.32 9.81 5.87
N THR A 178 0.69 9.23 7.02
CA THR A 178 0.01 9.49 8.29
C THR A 178 0.23 10.93 8.78
N GLU A 179 1.41 11.51 8.59
CA GLU A 179 1.74 12.89 8.99
C GLU A 179 0.99 13.96 8.15
N GLU A 180 0.45 13.61 6.99
CA GLU A 180 -0.48 14.46 6.23
C GLU A 180 -1.92 14.36 6.78
N ALA A 181 -2.37 13.15 7.12
CA ALA A 181 -3.68 12.95 7.74
C ALA A 181 -3.78 13.64 9.12
N ALA A 182 -2.71 13.62 9.91
CA ALA A 182 -2.62 14.23 11.24
C ALA A 182 -3.03 15.71 11.26
N LYS A 183 -2.57 16.48 10.27
CA LYS A 183 -2.82 17.92 10.14
C LYS A 183 -4.30 18.22 9.91
N ASN A 184 -4.99 17.38 9.13
CA ASN A 184 -6.42 17.51 8.86
C ASN A 184 -7.26 17.16 10.10
N LEU A 185 -6.86 16.15 10.87
CA LEU A 185 -7.52 15.82 12.13
C LEU A 185 -7.30 16.93 13.19
N TYR A 186 -6.08 17.46 13.33
CA TYR A 186 -5.84 18.60 14.23
C TYR A 186 -6.67 19.83 13.83
N ALA A 187 -6.78 20.14 12.53
CA ALA A 187 -7.66 21.20 12.04
C ALA A 187 -9.14 20.94 12.37
N PHE A 188 -9.65 19.74 12.11
CA PHE A 188 -11.03 19.35 12.44
C PHE A 188 -11.35 19.54 13.92
N VAL A 189 -10.56 18.91 14.80
CA VAL A 189 -10.79 18.96 16.24
C VAL A 189 -10.66 20.39 16.76
N SER A 190 -9.68 21.17 16.27
CA SER A 190 -9.53 22.59 16.63
C SER A 190 -10.74 23.44 16.22
N ILE A 191 -11.22 23.31 14.98
CA ILE A 191 -12.37 24.08 14.49
C ILE A 191 -13.63 23.74 15.31
N PHE A 192 -13.86 22.45 15.58
CA PHE A 192 -15.03 21.99 16.34
C PHE A 192 -14.98 22.43 17.81
N PHE A 193 -13.86 22.21 18.50
CA PHE A 193 -13.71 22.51 19.94
C PHE A 193 -13.60 24.02 20.21
N GLU A 194 -13.05 24.82 19.30
CA GLU A 194 -13.02 26.28 19.47
C GLU A 194 -14.41 26.91 19.21
N THR A 195 -15.23 26.32 18.34
CA THR A 195 -16.56 26.84 18.01
C THR A 195 -17.62 26.55 19.08
N PHE A 196 -17.64 25.34 19.64
CA PHE A 196 -18.68 24.91 20.58
C PHE A 196 -18.22 25.02 22.04
N SER A 197 -18.93 25.83 22.81
CA SER A 197 -18.57 26.24 24.17
C SER A 197 -18.40 25.07 25.16
N GLN A 198 -19.18 24.00 25.03
CA GLN A 198 -19.09 22.84 25.95
C GLN A 198 -17.75 22.09 25.89
N PHE A 199 -17.06 22.09 24.74
CA PHE A 199 -15.82 21.31 24.57
C PHE A 199 -14.56 22.08 24.98
N LYS A 200 -14.68 23.35 25.37
CA LYS A 200 -13.56 24.20 25.80
C LYS A 200 -12.89 23.62 27.06
N GLY A 201 -11.72 23.01 26.87
CA GLY A 201 -10.97 22.33 27.93
C GLY A 201 -11.46 20.91 28.27
N ARG A 202 -12.44 20.36 27.54
CA ARG A 202 -12.93 18.98 27.73
C ARG A 202 -11.80 17.99 27.42
N PRO A 203 -11.58 16.96 28.27
CA PRO A 203 -10.66 15.87 27.94
C PRO A 203 -10.94 15.26 26.57
N LEU A 204 -9.87 15.04 25.82
CA LEU A 204 -9.88 14.40 24.51
C LEU A 204 -9.11 13.08 24.57
N HIS A 205 -9.71 12.04 24.02
CA HIS A 205 -9.15 10.69 23.95
C HIS A 205 -9.11 10.27 22.48
N LEU A 206 -7.94 9.88 21.98
CA LEU A 206 -7.84 9.28 20.65
C LEU A 206 -7.92 7.76 20.79
N SER A 207 -8.72 7.11 19.95
CA SER A 207 -8.94 5.67 20.00
C SER A 207 -9.15 5.08 18.61
N GLY A 208 -8.95 3.77 18.49
CA GLY A 208 -9.07 3.07 17.21
C GLY A 208 -8.24 1.80 17.17
N GLU A 209 -8.21 1.18 16.00
CA GLU A 209 -7.73 -0.19 15.86
C GLU A 209 -6.90 -0.45 14.60
N SER A 210 -6.15 -1.56 14.57
CA SER A 210 -5.41 -2.01 13.38
C SER A 210 -4.36 -0.97 12.92
N TYR A 211 -4.54 -0.35 11.75
CA TYR A 211 -3.70 0.78 11.30
C TYR A 211 -3.83 2.03 12.18
N GLY A 212 -4.83 2.10 13.06
CA GLY A 212 -4.88 3.03 14.20
C GLY A 212 -3.62 2.99 15.06
N GLY A 213 -2.91 1.86 15.13
CA GLY A 213 -1.60 1.74 15.78
C GLY A 213 -0.49 2.58 15.13
N ARG A 214 -0.66 3.01 13.87
CA ARG A 214 0.17 3.98 13.15
C ARG A 214 -0.44 5.38 13.22
N TYR A 215 -1.75 5.51 12.95
CA TYR A 215 -2.44 6.81 12.95
C TYR A 215 -2.39 7.53 14.31
N LEU A 216 -2.87 6.88 15.37
CA LEU A 216 -3.21 7.53 16.64
C LEU A 216 -2.00 8.12 17.39
N PRO A 217 -0.81 7.48 17.44
CA PRO A 217 0.37 8.08 18.05
C PRO A 217 0.88 9.32 17.31
N VAL A 218 0.77 9.36 15.98
CA VAL A 218 1.16 10.54 15.19
C VAL A 218 0.15 11.66 15.35
N PHE A 219 -1.14 11.34 15.36
CA PHE A 219 -2.22 12.30 15.56
C PHE A 219 -2.14 12.94 16.96
N ALA A 220 -1.84 12.15 17.98
CA ALA A 220 -1.54 12.62 19.33
C ALA A 220 -0.27 13.49 19.38
N GLY A 221 0.77 13.14 18.61
CA GLY A 221 1.99 13.93 18.47
C GLY A 221 1.75 15.31 17.86
N GLU A 222 1.03 15.39 16.74
CA GLU A 222 0.64 16.65 16.09
C GLU A 222 -0.19 17.52 17.06
N ILE A 223 -1.20 16.96 17.74
CA ILE A 223 -1.98 17.70 18.75
C ILE A 223 -1.09 18.21 19.89
N HIS A 224 -0.15 17.41 20.39
CA HIS A 224 0.77 17.83 21.45
C HIS A 224 1.66 18.99 21.01
N ASP A 225 2.34 18.87 19.86
CA ASP A 225 3.31 19.88 19.44
C ASP A 225 2.62 21.16 18.95
N GLN A 226 1.40 21.06 18.41
CA GLN A 226 0.54 22.21 18.12
C GLN A 226 -0.02 22.89 19.39
N ASN A 227 -0.24 22.14 20.48
CA ASN A 227 -0.60 22.72 21.78
C ASN A 227 0.54 23.58 22.36
N LEU A 228 1.81 23.24 22.12
CA LEU A 228 2.94 24.09 22.53
C LEU A 228 2.94 25.44 21.79
N ILE A 229 2.57 25.44 20.50
CA ILE A 229 2.39 26.66 19.71
C ILE A 229 1.17 27.44 20.23
N ALA A 230 0.08 26.75 20.56
CA ALA A 230 -1.13 27.35 21.13
C ALA A 230 -0.88 28.03 22.48
N GLU A 231 -0.11 27.41 23.38
CA GLU A 231 0.25 27.99 24.67
C GLU A 231 1.13 29.24 24.49
N ALA A 232 2.12 29.19 23.60
CA ALA A 232 2.98 30.34 23.27
C ALA A 232 2.21 31.52 22.64
N GLU A 233 1.11 31.24 21.93
CA GLU A 233 0.19 32.23 21.35
C GLU A 233 -0.95 32.66 22.29
N GLY A 234 -1.06 32.06 23.49
CA GLY A 234 -2.12 32.33 24.46
C GLY A 234 -3.52 31.83 24.04
N ARG A 235 -3.58 30.83 23.16
CA ARG A 235 -4.81 30.21 22.65
C ARG A 235 -5.34 29.08 23.55
N PRO A 236 -6.61 28.67 23.39
CA PRO A 236 -7.11 27.42 23.96
C PRO A 236 -6.26 26.21 23.55
N LEU A 237 -6.15 25.24 24.45
CA LEU A 237 -5.43 23.97 24.23
C LEU A 237 -6.43 22.83 24.06
N LEU A 238 -6.11 21.88 23.17
CA LEU A 238 -6.82 20.60 23.08
C LEU A 238 -6.36 19.70 24.22
N ASN A 239 -7.25 19.40 25.18
CA ASN A 239 -6.92 18.71 26.43
C ASN A 239 -6.76 17.18 26.24
N LEU A 240 -5.85 16.77 25.37
CA LEU A 240 -5.52 15.37 25.09
C LEU A 240 -5.08 14.64 26.38
N LYS A 241 -5.77 13.55 26.73
CA LYS A 241 -5.52 12.77 27.95
C LYS A 241 -5.00 11.36 27.71
N SER A 242 -5.42 10.71 26.63
CA SER A 242 -4.95 9.35 26.32
C SER A 242 -5.04 8.98 24.85
N VAL A 243 -4.29 7.93 24.51
CA VAL A 243 -4.40 7.17 23.26
C VAL A 243 -4.75 5.72 23.60
N LEU A 244 -5.80 5.17 22.98
CA LEU A 244 -6.27 3.79 23.15
C LEU A 244 -6.08 3.05 21.82
N ILE A 245 -5.28 1.98 21.80
CA ILE A 245 -4.91 1.29 20.56
C ILE A 245 -5.29 -0.18 20.66
N GLY A 246 -6.35 -0.58 19.94
CA GLY A 246 -6.77 -1.97 19.80
C GLY A 246 -6.03 -2.68 18.68
N ASN A 247 -5.46 -3.86 18.95
CA ASN A 247 -4.84 -4.74 17.94
C ASN A 247 -3.98 -3.94 16.93
N GLY A 248 -3.05 -3.13 17.44
CA GLY A 248 -2.39 -2.08 16.67
C GLY A 248 -1.21 -2.56 15.83
N ILE A 249 -0.99 -1.93 14.67
CA ILE A 249 0.28 -1.96 13.94
C ILE A 249 1.11 -0.74 14.36
N THR A 250 1.86 -0.86 15.47
CA THR A 250 2.71 0.22 16.02
C THR A 250 4.21 -0.08 15.89
N ASP A 251 4.60 -1.35 15.96
CA ASP A 251 5.95 -1.82 15.62
C ASP A 251 5.89 -3.05 14.71
N ILE A 252 6.37 -2.88 13.49
CA ILE A 252 6.46 -3.90 12.45
C ILE A 252 7.47 -5.02 12.75
N SER A 253 8.46 -4.77 13.61
CA SER A 253 9.60 -5.69 13.80
C SER A 253 9.25 -6.93 14.63
N THR A 254 8.19 -6.87 15.46
CA THR A 254 7.69 -8.01 16.25
C THR A 254 6.52 -8.76 15.60
N LEU A 255 5.90 -8.20 14.54
CA LEU A 255 4.73 -8.79 13.85
C LEU A 255 4.98 -10.23 13.41
N TYR A 256 6.12 -10.48 12.79
CA TYR A 256 6.48 -11.80 12.24
C TYR A 256 6.80 -12.85 13.29
N GLU A 257 7.26 -12.44 14.48
CA GLU A 257 7.52 -13.35 15.60
C GLU A 257 6.23 -13.77 16.29
N GLY A 258 5.37 -12.80 16.64
CA GLY A 258 4.06 -13.09 17.23
C GLY A 258 3.15 -13.89 16.31
N ARG A 259 3.14 -13.62 14.99
CA ARG A 259 2.41 -14.45 14.00
C ARG A 259 2.81 -15.92 14.06
N TYR A 260 4.09 -16.25 14.18
CA TYR A 260 4.51 -17.63 14.36
C TYR A 260 3.94 -18.25 15.64
N GLU A 261 3.93 -17.54 16.77
CA GLU A 261 3.41 -18.08 18.04
C GLU A 261 1.86 -18.19 18.05
N ILE A 262 1.15 -17.46 17.20
CA ILE A 262 -0.30 -17.60 16.94
C ILE A 262 -0.62 -18.79 16.01
N GLU A 263 0.17 -19.00 14.96
CA GLU A 263 -0.05 -20.06 13.97
C GLU A 263 0.45 -21.45 14.40
N CYS A 264 1.61 -21.45 15.06
CA CYS A 264 2.44 -22.63 15.33
C CYS A 264 2.76 -22.82 16.81
N GLY A 265 2.54 -21.79 17.64
CA GLY A 265 2.52 -21.89 19.10
C GLY A 265 1.09 -22.03 19.63
N THR A 266 0.95 -21.99 20.96
CA THR A 266 -0.35 -22.07 21.65
C THR A 266 -0.82 -20.71 22.16
N ALA A 267 -0.40 -19.60 21.54
CA ALA A 267 -0.70 -18.26 22.02
C ALA A 267 -2.14 -17.79 21.70
N ALA A 268 -2.82 -18.48 20.76
CA ALA A 268 -4.23 -18.26 20.45
C ALA A 268 -5.10 -19.50 20.67
N LEU A 269 -4.60 -20.70 20.34
CA LEU A 269 -5.35 -21.95 20.38
C LEU A 269 -4.55 -23.03 21.12
N ASP A 270 -5.21 -23.87 21.92
CA ASP A 270 -4.59 -25.00 22.64
C ASP A 270 -3.85 -25.98 21.72
N ILE A 271 -4.27 -26.04 20.45
CA ILE A 271 -3.70 -26.89 19.41
C ILE A 271 -3.39 -25.99 18.20
N PRO A 272 -2.11 -25.86 17.78
CA PRO A 272 -1.75 -25.11 16.58
C PRO A 272 -2.43 -25.69 15.34
N PHE A 273 -2.95 -24.82 14.47
CA PHE A 273 -3.68 -25.26 13.26
C PHE A 273 -2.76 -25.53 12.06
N GLN A 274 -1.52 -25.04 12.09
CA GLN A 274 -0.55 -25.26 11.01
C GLN A 274 0.05 -26.67 11.01
N SER A 275 0.48 -27.11 9.82
CA SER A 275 1.26 -28.35 9.71
C SER A 275 2.65 -28.16 10.32
N ILE A 276 3.21 -29.21 10.95
CA ILE A 276 4.59 -29.19 11.48
C ILE A 276 5.59 -28.79 10.39
N SER A 277 5.37 -29.23 9.14
CA SER A 277 6.15 -28.82 7.96
C SER A 277 6.06 -27.32 7.66
N THR A 278 4.88 -26.71 7.81
CA THR A 278 4.71 -25.25 7.69
C THR A 278 5.50 -24.56 8.80
N CYS A 279 5.32 -24.97 10.06
CA CYS A 279 5.97 -24.36 11.20
C CYS A 279 7.51 -24.45 11.15
N VAL A 280 8.06 -25.57 10.66
CA VAL A 280 9.51 -25.72 10.42
C VAL A 280 9.99 -24.79 9.31
N ARG A 281 9.20 -24.52 8.27
CA ARG A 281 9.53 -23.51 7.24
C ARG A 281 9.54 -22.10 7.84
N ILE A 282 8.46 -21.71 8.53
CA ILE A 282 8.31 -20.37 9.13
C ILE A 282 9.44 -20.12 10.14
N LYS A 283 9.69 -21.02 11.10
CA LYS A 283 10.73 -20.84 12.13
C LYS A 283 12.15 -20.85 11.55
N LYS A 284 12.38 -21.47 10.39
CA LYS A 284 13.65 -21.40 9.63
C LYS A 284 13.81 -20.08 8.87
N ALA A 285 12.73 -19.50 8.36
CA ALA A 285 12.74 -18.23 7.64
C ALA A 285 12.78 -17.00 8.58
N LEU A 286 12.14 -17.09 9.75
CA LEU A 286 11.95 -15.99 10.69
C LEU A 286 13.25 -15.23 11.04
N PRO A 287 14.39 -15.87 11.39
CA PRO A 287 15.63 -15.13 11.72
C PRO A 287 16.19 -14.33 10.54
N ARG A 288 16.01 -14.81 9.30
CA ARG A 288 16.40 -14.08 8.08
C ARG A 288 15.45 -12.92 7.81
N CYS A 289 14.15 -13.11 8.03
CA CYS A 289 13.14 -12.06 7.93
C CYS A 289 13.46 -10.93 8.93
N GLN A 290 13.60 -11.24 10.22
CA GLN A 290 13.91 -10.26 11.26
C GLN A 290 15.21 -9.50 10.97
N ALA A 291 16.30 -10.19 10.65
CA ALA A 291 17.58 -9.53 10.35
C ALA A 291 17.54 -8.63 9.10
N ALA A 292 16.68 -8.94 8.11
CA ALA A 292 16.49 -8.10 6.93
C ALA A 292 15.60 -6.88 7.24
N MET A 293 14.48 -7.07 7.96
CA MET A 293 13.58 -5.99 8.40
C MET A 293 14.30 -4.99 9.31
N GLU A 294 15.06 -5.49 10.28
CA GLU A 294 15.85 -4.67 11.21
C GLU A 294 16.85 -3.78 10.48
N ARG A 295 17.70 -4.38 9.62
CA ARG A 295 18.72 -3.66 8.86
C ARG A 295 18.14 -2.67 7.87
N SER A 296 17.13 -3.08 7.11
CA SER A 296 16.70 -2.34 5.92
C SER A 296 15.51 -1.42 6.18
N CYS A 297 14.60 -1.77 7.08
CA CYS A 297 13.46 -0.91 7.44
C CYS A 297 13.77 -0.07 8.70
N ILE A 298 14.16 -0.72 9.81
CA ILE A 298 14.22 -0.06 11.13
C ILE A 298 15.45 0.86 11.29
N GLN A 299 16.65 0.38 10.94
CA GLN A 299 17.89 1.09 11.26
C GLN A 299 18.25 2.24 10.30
N ILE A 300 17.80 2.18 9.05
CA ILE A 300 18.22 3.10 7.97
C ILE A 300 17.06 3.57 7.09
N PHE A 301 15.97 2.79 6.98
CA PHE A 301 14.95 2.88 5.94
C PHE A 301 15.53 3.02 4.51
N ASP A 302 16.14 1.92 4.04
CA ASP A 302 16.44 1.70 2.63
C ASP A 302 15.18 1.10 1.98
N GLU A 303 14.41 1.93 1.27
CA GLU A 303 13.10 1.55 0.71
C GLU A 303 13.16 0.26 -0.11
N MET A 304 14.13 0.15 -1.03
CA MET A 304 14.29 -0.99 -1.93
C MET A 304 14.61 -2.28 -1.17
N ASN A 305 15.59 -2.24 -0.25
CA ASN A 305 15.96 -3.40 0.55
C ASN A 305 14.90 -3.74 1.60
N CYS A 306 14.13 -2.75 2.09
CA CYS A 306 13.00 -2.94 2.98
C CYS A 306 11.84 -3.64 2.23
N ARG A 307 11.48 -3.17 1.03
CA ARG A 307 10.45 -3.78 0.17
C ARG A 307 10.82 -5.23 -0.20
N ALA A 308 12.11 -5.50 -0.48
CA ALA A 308 12.63 -6.85 -0.67
C ALA A 308 12.55 -7.73 0.61
N ALA A 309 12.85 -7.16 1.78
CA ALA A 309 12.71 -7.86 3.07
C ALA A 309 11.25 -8.23 3.37
N ILE A 310 10.32 -7.29 3.18
CA ILE A 310 8.87 -7.48 3.35
C ILE A 310 8.36 -8.57 2.42
N ASN A 311 8.74 -8.56 1.14
CA ASN A 311 8.33 -9.59 0.18
C ASN A 311 8.84 -10.99 0.58
N PHE A 312 10.09 -11.10 1.05
CA PHE A 312 10.61 -12.35 1.61
C PHE A 312 9.81 -12.80 2.85
N CYS A 313 9.56 -11.89 3.80
CA CYS A 313 8.81 -12.17 5.01
C CYS A 313 7.36 -12.61 4.73
N ASN A 314 6.66 -11.92 3.83
CA ASN A 314 5.29 -12.24 3.45
C ASN A 314 5.19 -13.63 2.81
N ASN A 315 6.08 -13.92 1.85
CA ASN A 315 6.05 -15.19 1.10
C ASN A 315 6.43 -16.40 1.96
N GLU A 316 7.45 -16.29 2.83
CA GLU A 316 7.91 -17.42 3.65
C GLU A 316 7.13 -17.61 4.95
N LEU A 317 6.50 -16.56 5.50
CA LEU A 317 5.78 -16.64 6.78
C LEU A 317 4.26 -16.64 6.63
N GLN A 318 3.67 -15.77 5.80
CA GLN A 318 2.21 -15.64 5.71
C GLN A 318 1.52 -16.59 4.71
N SER A 319 2.26 -17.18 3.77
CA SER A 319 1.66 -18.04 2.73
C SER A 319 0.96 -19.28 3.30
N GLY A 320 1.50 -19.84 4.39
CA GLY A 320 0.85 -20.90 5.15
C GLY A 320 -0.47 -20.46 5.78
N TYR A 321 -0.55 -19.22 6.28
CA TYR A 321 -1.75 -18.68 6.91
C TYR A 321 -2.92 -18.64 5.92
N TYR A 322 -2.78 -17.92 4.81
CA TYR A 322 -3.87 -17.72 3.86
C TYR A 322 -4.31 -19.03 3.19
N ALA A 323 -3.38 -19.98 2.99
CA ALA A 323 -3.70 -21.32 2.51
C ALA A 323 -4.56 -22.16 3.48
N SER A 324 -4.72 -21.75 4.75
CA SER A 324 -5.60 -22.42 5.72
C SER A 324 -7.08 -22.01 5.61
N GLY A 325 -7.39 -20.92 4.90
CA GLY A 325 -8.75 -20.37 4.81
C GLY A 325 -9.29 -19.73 6.10
N ARG A 326 -8.47 -19.60 7.15
CA ARG A 326 -8.85 -18.94 8.41
C ARG A 326 -9.04 -17.44 8.23
N ASN A 327 -9.90 -16.86 9.07
CA ASN A 327 -10.11 -15.41 9.08
C ASN A 327 -8.87 -14.73 9.70
N PRO A 328 -8.11 -13.88 8.96
CA PRO A 328 -6.88 -13.24 9.46
C PRO A 328 -7.09 -12.37 10.70
N TYR A 329 -8.34 -12.04 11.00
CA TYR A 329 -8.79 -11.25 12.13
C TYR A 329 -9.24 -12.13 13.33
N ASP A 330 -9.61 -13.39 13.10
CA ASP A 330 -9.99 -14.35 14.16
C ASP A 330 -9.60 -15.78 13.74
N VAL A 331 -8.47 -16.29 14.27
CA VAL A 331 -7.97 -17.62 13.93
C VAL A 331 -8.87 -18.75 14.38
N SER A 332 -9.88 -18.53 15.22
CA SER A 332 -10.87 -19.57 15.54
C SER A 332 -11.81 -19.84 14.35
N LYS A 333 -12.10 -18.80 13.55
CA LYS A 333 -13.02 -18.82 12.40
C LYS A 333 -12.37 -19.25 11.07
N MET A 334 -13.23 -19.56 10.10
CA MET A 334 -12.91 -19.48 8.67
C MET A 334 -13.26 -18.08 8.13
N CYS A 335 -12.60 -17.62 7.07
CA CYS A 335 -12.98 -16.40 6.36
C CYS A 335 -14.34 -16.60 5.65
N LEU A 336 -15.28 -15.67 5.83
CA LEU A 336 -16.62 -15.69 5.22
C LEU A 336 -17.02 -14.28 4.77
N GLY A 337 -17.89 -14.16 3.76
CA GLY A 337 -18.22 -12.87 3.13
C GLY A 337 -17.26 -12.51 2.00
N ASN A 338 -17.54 -11.41 1.30
CA ASN A 338 -16.75 -10.99 0.13
C ASN A 338 -15.57 -10.09 0.53
N ASP A 339 -15.84 -9.07 1.36
CA ASP A 339 -14.86 -8.11 1.85
C ASP A 339 -14.49 -8.42 3.33
N LEU A 340 -13.19 -8.32 3.68
CA LEU A 340 -12.62 -8.41 5.04
C LEU A 340 -13.05 -9.60 5.94
N CYS A 341 -13.49 -10.73 5.38
CA CYS A 341 -13.77 -11.98 6.12
C CYS A 341 -14.88 -11.93 7.21
N TYR A 342 -15.74 -10.91 7.19
CA TYR A 342 -16.95 -10.82 8.02
C TYR A 342 -18.18 -10.57 7.11
N LEU A 343 -19.34 -11.16 7.47
CA LEU A 343 -20.58 -11.03 6.68
C LEU A 343 -21.27 -9.68 6.92
N GLU A 344 -21.00 -9.11 8.09
CA GLU A 344 -21.46 -7.83 8.59
C GLU A 344 -21.05 -6.68 7.64
N ASN A 345 -19.91 -6.81 6.95
CA ASN A 345 -19.38 -5.84 6.00
C ASN A 345 -20.30 -5.66 4.77
N ASP A 346 -20.75 -6.78 4.20
CA ASP A 346 -21.67 -6.78 3.05
C ASP A 346 -23.03 -6.18 3.44
N ALA A 347 -23.49 -6.44 4.67
CA ALA A 347 -24.75 -5.88 5.20
C ALA A 347 -24.64 -4.38 5.53
N ILE A 348 -23.52 -3.93 6.12
CA ILE A 348 -23.22 -2.51 6.36
C ILE A 348 -23.19 -1.74 5.04
N LYS A 349 -22.58 -2.32 3.99
CA LYS A 349 -22.54 -1.77 2.64
C LYS A 349 -23.94 -1.66 2.01
N GLU A 350 -24.74 -2.74 2.06
CA GLU A 350 -26.15 -2.74 1.60
C GLU A 350 -27.01 -1.70 2.35
N PHE A 351 -26.74 -1.46 3.63
CA PHE A 351 -27.45 -0.50 4.46
C PHE A 351 -27.04 0.95 4.17
N LEU A 352 -25.74 1.24 4.16
CA LEU A 352 -25.20 2.59 3.95
C LEU A 352 -25.43 3.12 2.53
N ASP A 353 -25.60 2.25 1.53
CA ASP A 353 -25.99 2.66 0.17
C ASP A 353 -27.47 3.01 0.00
N GLN A 354 -28.33 2.82 1.00
CA GLN A 354 -29.76 3.13 0.89
C GLN A 354 -29.97 4.65 0.67
N PRO A 355 -30.59 5.11 -0.43
CA PRO A 355 -30.74 6.54 -0.73
C PRO A 355 -31.49 7.33 0.35
N ALA A 356 -32.44 6.69 1.04
CA ALA A 356 -33.13 7.28 2.17
C ALA A 356 -32.19 7.54 3.35
N LEU A 357 -31.32 6.58 3.70
CA LEU A 357 -30.33 6.74 4.77
C LEU A 357 -29.27 7.78 4.41
N ARG A 358 -28.75 7.75 3.17
CA ARG A 358 -27.81 8.77 2.67
C ARG A 358 -28.41 10.19 2.78
N THR A 359 -29.71 10.34 2.53
CA THR A 359 -30.44 11.61 2.72
C THR A 359 -30.56 12.03 4.21
N VAL A 360 -30.84 11.08 5.10
CA VAL A 360 -30.90 11.30 6.56
C VAL A 360 -29.52 11.72 7.09
N LEU A 361 -28.45 11.02 6.70
CA LEU A 361 -27.07 11.32 7.08
C LEU A 361 -26.51 12.60 6.43
N GLY A 362 -27.02 12.99 5.26
CA GLY A 362 -26.54 14.14 4.48
C GLY A 362 -25.33 13.82 3.58
N VAL A 363 -25.20 12.57 3.16
CA VAL A 363 -24.06 12.14 2.32
C VAL A 363 -24.14 12.79 0.95
N GLU A 364 -23.14 13.60 0.63
CA GLU A 364 -22.99 14.29 -0.65
C GLU A 364 -22.06 13.54 -1.62
N SER A 365 -21.29 12.56 -1.12
CA SER A 365 -20.42 11.72 -1.94
C SER A 365 -21.18 11.11 -3.13
N PRO A 366 -20.68 11.22 -4.37
CA PRO A 366 -21.33 10.71 -5.57
C PRO A 366 -21.22 9.18 -5.71
N SER A 367 -20.32 8.54 -4.95
CA SER A 367 -20.00 7.12 -5.07
C SER A 367 -20.76 6.26 -4.07
N ASN A 368 -21.02 4.99 -4.43
CA ASN A 368 -21.44 3.96 -3.49
C ASN A 368 -20.43 3.80 -2.32
N PHE A 369 -20.92 3.40 -1.16
CA PHE A 369 -20.10 3.18 0.03
C PHE A 369 -19.11 2.03 -0.17
N SER A 370 -17.88 2.21 0.32
CA SER A 370 -16.90 1.14 0.43
C SER A 370 -16.33 1.08 1.84
N ALA A 371 -16.30 -0.12 2.43
CA ALA A 371 -15.75 -0.35 3.76
C ALA A 371 -14.26 0.00 3.85
N CYS A 372 -13.50 -0.19 2.75
CA CYS A 372 -12.15 0.33 2.59
C CYS A 372 -11.92 0.87 1.17
N ALA A 373 -11.03 1.85 1.03
CA ALA A 373 -10.69 2.50 -0.23
C ALA A 373 -9.34 1.98 -0.79
N GLU A 374 -9.38 1.15 -1.83
CA GLU A 374 -8.18 0.61 -2.48
C GLU A 374 -7.17 1.70 -2.90
N PRO A 375 -7.56 2.85 -3.50
CA PRO A 375 -6.58 3.89 -3.88
C PRO A 375 -5.83 4.51 -2.69
N VAL A 376 -6.45 4.54 -1.51
CA VAL A 376 -5.82 5.01 -0.26
C VAL A 376 -4.87 3.95 0.28
N GLY A 377 -5.28 2.69 0.27
CA GLY A 377 -4.41 1.55 0.61
C GLY A 377 -3.15 1.51 -0.26
N LEU A 378 -3.33 1.64 -1.58
CA LEU A 378 -2.23 1.69 -2.56
C LEU A 378 -1.30 2.89 -2.35
N ALA A 379 -1.84 4.08 -2.04
CA ALA A 379 -1.02 5.26 -1.74
C ALA A 379 -0.11 5.03 -0.52
N PHE A 380 -0.65 4.47 0.58
CA PHE A 380 0.10 4.19 1.81
C PHE A 380 1.09 3.02 1.70
N ASP A 381 0.85 2.02 0.84
CA ASP A 381 1.83 0.95 0.55
C ASP A 381 2.86 1.35 -0.51
N THR A 382 2.55 2.35 -1.35
CA THR A 382 3.53 3.00 -2.24
C THR A 382 4.56 3.77 -1.43
N THR A 383 4.13 4.67 -0.53
CA THR A 383 5.00 5.42 0.39
C THR A 383 5.64 4.56 1.48
N MET A 384 5.15 3.32 1.66
CA MET A 384 5.55 2.40 2.72
C MET A 384 5.38 2.99 4.14
N ASP A 385 4.35 3.82 4.37
CA ASP A 385 4.16 4.65 5.57
C ASP A 385 4.43 3.92 6.92
N LYS A 386 3.85 2.72 7.10
CA LYS A 386 4.05 1.85 8.30
C LYS A 386 5.46 1.26 8.47
N TYR A 387 6.33 1.39 7.46
CA TYR A 387 7.72 0.94 7.45
C TYR A 387 8.72 2.10 7.44
N ALA A 388 8.34 3.25 6.88
CA ALA A 388 9.16 4.45 6.76
C ALA A 388 9.42 5.15 8.10
N VAL A 389 8.46 5.10 9.03
CA VAL A 389 8.54 5.81 10.31
C VAL A 389 8.21 4.86 11.49
N PRO A 390 9.19 4.45 12.30
CA PRO A 390 8.97 3.52 13.42
C PRO A 390 8.10 4.17 14.51
N THR A 391 6.82 3.83 14.54
CA THR A 391 5.81 4.61 15.27
C THR A 391 5.82 4.38 16.79
N HIS A 392 6.44 3.32 17.27
CA HIS A 392 6.72 3.15 18.70
C HIS A 392 7.51 4.32 19.32
N TYR A 393 8.31 5.07 18.56
CA TYR A 393 8.97 6.28 19.07
C TYR A 393 8.00 7.44 19.35
N TYR A 394 6.86 7.54 18.65
CA TYR A 394 5.80 8.48 19.00
C TYR A 394 5.15 8.08 20.33
N VAL A 395 4.91 6.78 20.55
CA VAL A 395 4.37 6.27 21.83
C VAL A 395 5.31 6.59 22.99
N ALA A 396 6.61 6.32 22.86
CA ALA A 396 7.61 6.72 23.86
C ALA A 396 7.60 8.24 24.12
N GLY A 397 7.59 9.05 23.06
CA GLY A 397 7.54 10.50 23.15
C GLY A 397 6.30 11.02 23.90
N LEU A 398 5.13 10.41 23.67
CA LEU A 398 3.86 10.75 24.32
C LEU A 398 3.84 10.37 25.81
N LEU A 399 4.32 9.18 26.15
CA LEU A 399 4.41 8.70 27.54
C LEU A 399 5.29 9.61 28.40
N ASP A 400 6.45 10.00 27.87
CA ASP A 400 7.40 10.93 28.50
C ASP A 400 6.87 12.37 28.61
N ARG A 401 5.82 12.72 27.85
CA ARG A 401 5.08 14.00 27.91
C ARG A 401 3.84 13.95 28.82
N GLY A 402 3.55 12.83 29.46
CA GLY A 402 2.41 12.69 30.37
C GLY A 402 1.09 12.26 29.71
N ILE A 403 1.10 11.90 28.42
CA ILE A 403 -0.08 11.36 27.75
C ILE A 403 -0.20 9.87 28.08
N ARG A 404 -1.38 9.42 28.53
CA ARG A 404 -1.62 8.00 28.84
C ARG A 404 -1.73 7.19 27.54
N VAL A 405 -1.18 5.98 27.51
CA VAL A 405 -1.34 5.05 26.38
C VAL A 405 -1.82 3.69 26.89
N LEU A 406 -2.97 3.25 26.40
CA LEU A 406 -3.50 1.91 26.59
C LEU A 406 -3.34 1.13 25.29
N ILE A 407 -2.54 0.08 25.31
CA ILE A 407 -2.49 -0.93 24.25
C ILE A 407 -3.39 -2.09 24.68
N TYR A 408 -4.35 -2.49 23.85
CA TYR A 408 -5.17 -3.67 24.11
C TYR A 408 -5.19 -4.60 22.91
N ALA A 409 -5.26 -5.91 23.14
CA ALA A 409 -5.21 -6.87 22.06
C ALA A 409 -6.03 -8.14 22.31
N GLY A 410 -6.82 -8.47 21.30
CA GLY A 410 -7.46 -9.77 21.09
C GLY A 410 -6.49 -10.94 21.06
N THR A 411 -6.90 -12.08 21.62
CA THR A 411 -6.08 -13.29 21.74
C THR A 411 -6.07 -14.14 20.47
N TYR A 412 -7.18 -14.16 19.71
CA TYR A 412 -7.32 -14.92 18.47
C TYR A 412 -7.02 -14.10 17.20
N ASP A 413 -6.67 -12.82 17.30
CA ASP A 413 -6.14 -12.07 16.16
C ASP A 413 -4.79 -12.65 15.70
N TYR A 414 -4.62 -12.76 14.38
CA TYR A 414 -3.33 -13.08 13.75
C TYR A 414 -2.64 -11.84 13.16
N ARG A 415 -3.41 -10.95 12.51
CA ARG A 415 -2.88 -9.86 11.68
C ARG A 415 -2.10 -8.84 12.50
N CYS A 416 -2.59 -8.49 13.69
CA CYS A 416 -2.02 -7.49 14.60
C CYS A 416 -1.89 -8.02 16.05
N ASN A 417 -1.67 -9.33 16.14
CA ASN A 417 -1.82 -10.16 17.35
C ASN A 417 -1.22 -9.63 18.66
N TRP A 418 -1.80 -10.08 19.77
CA TRP A 418 -1.39 -9.70 21.13
C TRP A 418 0.07 -10.02 21.46
N VAL A 419 0.64 -11.10 20.92
CA VAL A 419 2.04 -11.47 21.16
C VAL A 419 2.98 -10.43 20.58
N SER A 420 2.76 -10.02 19.32
CA SER A 420 3.52 -8.96 18.66
C SER A 420 3.39 -7.63 19.39
N ASN A 421 2.18 -7.29 19.85
CA ASN A 421 1.92 -6.07 20.61
C ASN A 421 2.64 -6.10 21.98
N LYS A 422 2.55 -7.20 22.74
CA LYS A 422 3.29 -7.41 23.99
C LYS A 422 4.81 -7.30 23.78
N LEU A 423 5.34 -7.94 22.74
CA LEU A 423 6.78 -7.95 22.44
C LEU A 423 7.35 -6.55 22.16
N TRP A 424 6.60 -5.64 21.52
CA TRP A 424 7.12 -4.28 21.29
C TRP A 424 6.95 -3.38 22.51
N VAL A 425 5.90 -3.58 23.31
CA VAL A 425 5.66 -2.84 24.55
C VAL A 425 6.70 -3.20 25.63
N ASP A 426 7.03 -4.49 25.80
CA ASP A 426 8.07 -4.94 26.76
C ASP A 426 9.48 -4.44 26.40
N LYS A 427 9.77 -4.12 25.12
CA LYS A 427 11.08 -3.57 24.69
C LYS A 427 11.12 -2.05 24.54
N LEU A 428 9.99 -1.35 24.68
CA LEU A 428 9.87 0.08 24.37
C LEU A 428 10.87 0.93 25.17
N GLU A 429 11.69 1.73 24.49
CA GLU A 429 12.61 2.66 25.14
C GLU A 429 11.88 3.98 25.50
N TRP A 430 11.54 4.14 26.79
CA TRP A 430 10.93 5.34 27.36
C TRP A 430 11.29 5.48 28.85
N SER A 431 11.02 6.63 29.47
CA SER A 431 11.46 6.91 30.86
C SER A 431 10.93 5.93 31.92
N GLY A 432 9.78 5.30 31.67
CA GLY A 432 9.17 4.31 32.57
C GLY A 432 9.54 2.85 32.29
N LYS A 433 10.36 2.55 31.27
CA LYS A 433 10.65 1.18 30.78
C LYS A 433 11.03 0.19 31.89
N ASP A 434 12.00 0.53 32.74
CA ASP A 434 12.50 -0.40 33.76
C ASP A 434 11.44 -0.72 34.81
N GLY A 435 10.58 0.24 35.14
CA GLY A 435 9.45 0.04 36.06
C GLY A 435 8.32 -0.78 35.42
N TYR A 436 8.03 -0.53 34.14
CA TYR A 436 7.10 -1.39 33.39
C TYR A 436 7.61 -2.83 33.31
N ASN A 437 8.90 -3.04 33.06
CA ASN A 437 9.49 -4.38 33.01
C ASN A 437 9.70 -5.06 34.36
N ALA A 438 9.62 -4.32 35.46
CA ALA A 438 9.54 -4.84 36.81
C ALA A 438 8.10 -5.05 37.31
N ALA A 439 7.07 -4.62 36.57
CA ALA A 439 5.68 -4.80 36.94
C ALA A 439 5.18 -6.21 36.58
N ASP A 440 4.53 -6.86 37.55
CA ASP A 440 3.86 -8.15 37.37
C ASP A 440 2.61 -8.02 36.47
N TRP A 441 2.18 -9.16 35.93
CA TRP A 441 0.88 -9.29 35.26
C TRP A 441 -0.22 -9.56 36.29
N THR A 442 -1.38 -8.92 36.13
CA THR A 442 -2.55 -9.10 36.98
C THR A 442 -3.79 -9.49 36.17
N ASP A 443 -4.61 -10.37 36.72
CA ASP A 443 -5.90 -10.75 36.12
C ASP A 443 -6.89 -9.59 36.24
N TRP A 444 -7.57 -9.23 35.15
CA TRP A 444 -8.67 -8.26 35.18
C TRP A 444 -10.02 -8.94 34.90
N PHE A 445 -11.07 -8.44 35.55
CA PHE A 445 -12.37 -9.11 35.66
C PHE A 445 -13.53 -8.20 35.26
N VAL A 446 -14.51 -8.77 34.57
CA VAL A 446 -15.76 -8.08 34.19
C VAL A 446 -16.93 -8.89 34.75
N THR A 447 -17.75 -8.25 35.59
CA THR A 447 -18.84 -8.90 36.36
C THR A 447 -18.44 -10.12 37.21
N GLY A 448 -17.13 -10.32 37.46
CA GLY A 448 -16.58 -11.45 38.22
C GLY A 448 -16.04 -12.61 37.36
N VAL A 449 -16.13 -12.51 36.03
CA VAL A 449 -15.46 -13.41 35.08
C VAL A 449 -14.10 -12.81 34.72
N LYS A 450 -13.02 -13.61 34.60
CA LYS A 450 -11.74 -13.12 34.08
C LYS A 450 -11.95 -12.70 32.63
N ALA A 451 -11.69 -11.43 32.34
CA ALA A 451 -11.76 -10.88 30.98
C ALA A 451 -10.38 -10.93 30.30
N GLY A 452 -9.30 -10.92 31.07
CA GLY A 452 -7.96 -11.24 30.59
C GLY A 452 -6.86 -10.88 31.58
N GLU A 453 -5.70 -10.46 31.07
CA GLU A 453 -4.50 -10.14 31.87
C GLU A 453 -3.99 -8.75 31.49
N THR A 454 -3.60 -7.95 32.48
CA THR A 454 -3.08 -6.59 32.28
C THR A 454 -1.72 -6.41 32.94
N LYS A 455 -0.95 -5.46 32.41
CA LYS A 455 0.35 -5.03 32.95
C LYS A 455 0.42 -3.51 32.80
N THR A 456 0.63 -2.80 33.90
CA THR A 456 0.49 -1.34 33.97
C THR A 456 1.63 -0.70 34.73
N TRP A 457 2.20 0.39 34.20
CA TRP A 457 3.17 1.22 34.90
C TRP A 457 3.13 2.68 34.42
N GLY A 458 2.95 3.61 35.36
CA GLY A 458 2.91 5.05 35.07
C GLY A 458 1.79 5.40 34.08
N ASN A 459 2.18 5.92 32.91
CA ASN A 459 1.25 6.30 31.85
C ASN A 459 0.92 5.17 30.85
N LEU A 460 1.56 4.00 30.97
CA LEU A 460 1.46 2.89 30.02
C LEU A 460 0.70 1.71 30.64
N ALA A 461 -0.32 1.22 29.93
CA ALA A 461 -0.98 -0.04 30.22
C ALA A 461 -1.04 -0.94 28.98
N PHE A 462 -0.97 -2.24 29.23
CA PHE A 462 -1.26 -3.30 28.28
C PHE A 462 -2.42 -4.16 28.81
N ALA A 463 -3.34 -4.60 27.94
CA ALA A 463 -4.38 -5.57 28.26
C ALA A 463 -4.51 -6.65 27.17
N THR A 464 -4.58 -7.92 27.60
CA THR A 464 -5.11 -9.02 26.78
C THR A 464 -6.58 -9.24 27.09
N ASN A 465 -7.32 -9.77 26.12
CA ASN A 465 -8.67 -10.31 26.33
C ASN A 465 -8.63 -11.84 26.21
N VAL A 466 -8.75 -12.57 27.32
CA VAL A 466 -8.46 -14.01 27.42
C VAL A 466 -9.62 -14.80 28.03
N LEU A 467 -10.12 -15.73 27.22
CA LEU A 467 -10.87 -16.95 27.58
C LEU A 467 -12.34 -16.82 28.04
N ILE A 468 -13.25 -16.88 27.07
CA ILE A 468 -14.26 -17.96 26.85
C ILE A 468 -15.11 -17.53 25.65
N VAL A 469 -15.02 -18.27 24.53
CA VAL A 469 -15.85 -18.30 23.29
C VAL A 469 -16.41 -16.95 22.76
N VAL A 470 -16.27 -16.70 21.44
CA VAL A 470 -16.58 -15.42 20.76
C VAL A 470 -15.59 -14.33 21.14
N PHE A 471 -14.84 -13.64 20.27
CA PHE A 471 -14.40 -13.74 18.84
C PHE A 471 -13.20 -12.74 18.74
N ASP A 472 -12.68 -12.26 17.58
CA ASP A 472 -11.58 -11.25 17.61
C ASP A 472 -11.28 -10.29 16.43
N VAL A 473 -10.33 -9.39 16.74
CA VAL A 473 -9.91 -8.08 16.15
C VAL A 473 -10.83 -6.93 16.45
N TYR A 474 -12.11 -7.09 16.15
CA TYR A 474 -13.11 -6.12 16.50
C TYR A 474 -13.49 -6.33 17.97
N VAL A 475 -12.52 -6.10 18.87
CA VAL A 475 -12.62 -6.38 20.31
C VAL A 475 -13.95 -5.90 20.92
N PRO A 476 -14.54 -4.75 20.53
CA PRO A 476 -15.87 -4.36 20.99
C PRO A 476 -17.05 -5.06 20.29
N HIS A 477 -16.96 -5.49 19.02
CA HIS A 477 -17.97 -6.37 18.39
C HIS A 477 -18.00 -7.74 19.09
N ASP A 478 -16.81 -8.25 19.39
CA ASP A 478 -16.59 -9.62 19.81
C ASP A 478 -16.73 -9.82 21.33
N LYS A 479 -16.27 -8.84 22.12
CA LYS A 479 -16.39 -8.75 23.59
C LYS A 479 -16.91 -7.38 24.04
N PRO A 480 -18.17 -7.03 23.69
CA PRO A 480 -18.71 -5.68 23.89
C PRO A 480 -18.72 -5.20 25.35
N ALA A 481 -19.11 -6.07 26.29
CA ALA A 481 -19.18 -5.69 27.71
C ALA A 481 -17.79 -5.45 28.31
N GLU A 482 -16.81 -6.25 27.90
CA GLU A 482 -15.44 -6.19 28.36
C GLU A 482 -14.68 -5.02 27.74
N ALA A 483 -14.86 -4.79 26.43
CA ALA A 483 -14.30 -3.63 25.73
C ALA A 483 -14.85 -2.31 26.27
N PHE A 484 -16.16 -2.24 26.55
CA PHE A 484 -16.79 -1.11 27.22
C PHE A 484 -16.26 -0.88 28.64
N SER A 485 -16.12 -1.95 29.43
CA SER A 485 -15.52 -1.84 30.77
C SER A 485 -14.09 -1.29 30.69
N MET A 486 -13.28 -1.80 29.76
CA MET A 486 -11.91 -1.36 29.54
C MET A 486 -11.81 0.10 29.05
N SER A 487 -12.67 0.54 28.12
CA SER A 487 -12.65 1.94 27.65
C SER A 487 -13.08 2.91 28.76
N ALA A 488 -14.12 2.57 29.54
CA ALA A 488 -14.53 3.34 30.71
C ALA A 488 -13.38 3.50 31.73
N HIS A 489 -12.73 2.39 32.13
CA HIS A 489 -11.58 2.45 33.06
C HIS A 489 -10.35 3.16 32.47
N GLY A 490 -10.15 3.11 31.15
CA GLY A 490 -9.09 3.82 30.44
C GLY A 490 -9.32 5.34 30.36
N MET A 491 -10.57 5.79 30.27
CA MET A 491 -10.93 7.20 30.34
C MET A 491 -10.79 7.72 31.78
N ASP A 492 -11.39 7.03 32.75
CA ASP A 492 -11.47 7.43 34.15
C ASP A 492 -10.10 7.53 34.87
N MET A 493 -10.09 8.18 36.04
CA MET A 493 -8.89 8.30 36.89
C MET A 493 -8.65 7.09 37.82
N CYS A 494 -9.45 6.02 37.73
CA CYS A 494 -9.48 4.91 38.70
C CYS A 494 -8.40 3.82 38.49
N TRP A 495 -7.16 4.23 38.16
CA TRP A 495 -6.00 3.35 37.91
C TRP A 495 -5.54 2.54 39.13
N PHE A 496 -6.09 2.82 40.32
CA PHE A 496 -5.72 2.23 41.61
C PHE A 496 -6.76 1.24 42.16
N GLN A 497 -7.70 0.74 41.35
CA GLN A 497 -8.87 0.01 41.87
C GLN A 497 -9.13 -1.38 41.26
N LEU A 498 -8.11 -2.00 40.63
CA LEU A 498 -8.12 -3.44 40.31
C LEU A 498 -7.88 -4.34 41.54
N ASP A 499 -7.36 -3.80 42.65
CA ASP A 499 -6.88 -4.55 43.83
C ASP A 499 -7.96 -4.89 44.89
N ALA A 500 -9.26 -4.76 44.62
CA ALA A 500 -10.29 -4.95 45.64
C ALA A 500 -11.57 -5.68 45.15
N PRO A 501 -12.02 -6.76 45.84
CA PRO A 501 -13.26 -7.45 45.48
C PRO A 501 -14.49 -6.62 45.87
N ILE A 502 -15.15 -6.02 44.88
CA ILE A 502 -16.34 -5.19 45.10
C ILE A 502 -17.55 -6.07 45.47
N THR A 503 -17.80 -6.22 46.77
CA THR A 503 -19.04 -6.79 47.30
C THR A 503 -20.22 -5.88 46.97
N MET A 504 -21.17 -6.37 46.15
CA MET A 504 -22.36 -5.62 45.73
C MET A 504 -23.15 -5.01 46.90
N ARG A 505 -23.28 -3.68 46.93
CA ARG A 505 -24.28 -3.00 47.78
C ARG A 505 -25.61 -2.88 47.05
N ILE A 506 -26.41 -3.95 47.13
CA ILE A 506 -27.84 -3.89 46.78
C ILE A 506 -28.50 -2.83 47.66
N THR A 507 -28.96 -1.73 47.06
CA THR A 507 -29.69 -0.67 47.75
C THR A 507 -31.12 -0.63 47.25
N TRP A 508 -32.07 -0.95 48.13
CA TRP A 508 -33.50 -0.96 47.80
C TRP A 508 -34.05 0.47 47.69
N TYR A 509 -34.94 0.71 46.72
CA TYR A 509 -35.76 1.93 46.68
C TYR A 509 -36.78 1.91 47.83
N GLY A 510 -36.81 2.96 48.67
CA GLY A 510 -37.69 2.97 49.85
C GLY A 510 -37.74 4.27 50.67
N MET A 511 -38.45 5.29 50.16
CA MET A 511 -39.20 6.34 50.88
C MET A 511 -38.57 7.22 52.01
N THR A 512 -38.93 8.52 51.92
CA THR A 512 -39.16 9.52 53.01
C THR A 512 -38.01 10.15 53.82
N LEU A 513 -37.86 11.48 53.63
CA LEU A 513 -37.80 12.58 54.62
C LEU A 513 -36.92 12.46 55.89
N ALA A 514 -35.89 13.33 56.03
CA ALA A 514 -35.76 14.30 57.14
C ALA A 514 -34.52 15.24 57.05
N ASP A 515 -34.61 16.37 57.78
CA ASP A 515 -33.74 17.55 57.90
C ASP A 515 -32.20 17.44 58.12
N LYS A 516 -31.50 18.35 57.41
CA LYS A 516 -30.54 19.40 57.86
C LYS A 516 -29.42 19.18 58.92
N HIS A 517 -28.32 19.88 58.62
CA HIS A 517 -27.33 20.53 59.52
C HIS A 517 -26.44 19.68 60.44
N LYS A 518 -25.12 19.71 60.16
CA LYS A 518 -24.18 20.63 60.83
C LYS A 518 -22.81 20.69 60.14
N SER A 519 -22.10 21.81 60.32
CA SER A 519 -20.72 22.03 59.90
C SER A 519 -19.73 21.99 61.08
N ASP A 520 -18.45 22.03 60.74
CA ASP A 520 -17.31 22.47 61.56
C ASP A 520 -16.90 21.64 62.79
N ARG A 521 -15.63 21.20 62.77
CA ARG A 521 -14.63 21.74 63.72
C ARG A 521 -13.17 21.52 63.31
N LEU A 522 -12.41 22.62 63.44
CA LEU A 522 -10.97 22.70 63.78
C LEU A 522 -9.92 22.26 62.74
N GLN A 523 -9.46 23.27 61.98
CA GLN A 523 -8.04 23.44 61.70
C GLN A 523 -7.24 23.62 63.02
N SER A 524 -5.96 23.24 63.04
CA SER A 524 -4.85 24.19 63.33
C SER A 524 -3.47 23.54 63.51
N ARG A 525 -2.50 23.95 62.68
CA ARG A 525 -1.14 24.39 63.10
C ARG A 525 -0.41 25.06 61.92
N TYR A 526 -0.24 26.37 62.06
CA TYR A 526 0.63 27.28 61.28
C TYR A 526 2.12 27.07 61.68
N SER A 527 3.19 27.61 61.04
CA SER A 527 3.37 28.58 59.92
C SER A 527 4.85 28.73 59.50
N GLY A 528 5.09 29.14 58.25
CA GLY A 528 6.17 30.08 57.86
C GLY A 528 7.57 29.50 57.59
N VAL A 529 8.54 30.24 56.99
CA VAL A 529 8.58 31.62 56.46
C VAL A 529 9.45 31.65 55.17
N SER A 530 9.39 32.73 54.37
CA SER A 530 10.10 32.93 53.09
C SER A 530 11.60 33.26 53.21
N ALA A 531 12.38 33.12 52.11
CA ALA A 531 12.94 34.27 51.35
C ALA A 531 14.15 33.97 50.40
N ARG A 532 14.23 34.78 49.33
CA ARG A 532 15.41 35.33 48.59
C ARG A 532 16.22 34.51 47.56
N ARG A 533 16.62 35.27 46.53
CA ARG A 533 17.72 35.06 45.56
C ARG A 533 19.08 35.27 46.24
N GLU A 534 20.14 34.64 45.72
CA GLU A 534 21.26 35.22 44.93
C GLU A 534 22.15 34.04 44.50
N GLN A 535 22.55 33.84 43.24
CA GLN A 535 23.37 34.66 42.34
C GLN A 535 24.87 34.73 42.74
N ASP A 536 25.63 33.69 42.38
CA ASP A 536 26.98 33.79 41.78
C ASP A 536 27.40 32.39 41.24
N GLY A 537 28.35 32.25 40.31
CA GLY A 537 29.05 33.30 39.56
C GLY A 537 30.45 32.87 39.10
N SER A 538 30.71 32.92 37.79
CA SER A 538 32.02 32.81 37.12
C SER A 538 32.75 31.44 37.17
N ASN A 539 33.84 31.19 36.41
CA ASN A 539 34.11 31.35 34.96
C ASN A 539 35.45 30.63 34.62
N ALA A 540 35.75 30.40 33.32
CA ALA A 540 37.09 30.07 32.75
C ALA A 540 37.73 28.72 33.18
N THR A 541 38.66 28.07 32.44
CA THR A 541 39.16 28.14 31.04
C THR A 541 39.79 26.75 30.72
N ARG A 542 39.53 26.08 29.59
CA ARG A 542 40.06 26.27 28.21
C ARG A 542 41.50 25.77 28.00
N LYS A 543 41.70 24.97 26.92
CA LYS A 543 42.93 24.32 26.38
C LYS A 543 43.27 22.95 27.03
N GLY A 544 43.79 21.95 26.31
CA GLY A 544 43.87 21.79 24.85
C GLY A 544 45.05 20.94 24.33
N ALA A 545 44.84 20.28 23.17
CA ALA A 545 45.81 19.54 22.33
C ALA A 545 46.44 18.24 22.89
N GLY A 546 46.25 17.12 22.18
CA GLY A 546 46.92 15.83 22.43
C GLY A 546 47.97 15.47 21.36
N LYS A 547 48.38 14.19 21.27
CA LYS A 547 48.93 13.57 20.05
C LYS A 547 49.04 12.02 20.12
N GLU A 548 48.71 11.39 18.99
CA GLU A 548 49.20 10.14 18.34
C GLU A 548 49.92 9.02 19.15
N GLY A 549 49.61 7.73 18.87
CA GLY A 549 50.26 6.60 19.57
C GLY A 549 50.06 5.13 19.11
N ILE A 550 49.70 4.84 17.85
CA ILE A 550 49.89 3.56 17.10
C ILE A 550 49.79 2.18 17.85
N GLY A 551 48.71 1.42 17.55
CA GLY A 551 48.81 0.03 17.03
C GLY A 551 48.72 -1.20 17.97
N GLY A 552 48.23 -2.33 17.40
CA GLY A 552 48.47 -3.69 17.92
C GLY A 552 47.23 -4.61 18.07
N ARG A 553 47.10 -5.64 17.22
CA ARG A 553 46.07 -6.70 17.38
C ARG A 553 46.52 -7.76 18.39
N LYS A 554 45.61 -8.28 19.23
CA LYS A 554 45.41 -9.72 19.54
C LYS A 554 44.38 -9.95 20.64
N LEU A 555 43.52 -10.97 20.47
CA LEU A 555 42.83 -11.67 21.57
C LEU A 555 42.46 -13.09 21.09
N LEU A 556 42.81 -14.10 21.89
CA LEU A 556 42.50 -15.53 21.71
C LEU A 556 42.64 -16.22 23.07
N SER A 557 41.72 -17.15 23.39
CA SER A 557 41.63 -17.98 24.62
C SER A 557 41.61 -17.24 25.99
N GLY A 558 41.15 -17.85 27.09
CA GLY A 558 40.28 -19.03 27.19
C GLY A 558 40.31 -19.79 28.53
N ARG A 559 39.12 -19.99 29.12
CA ARG A 559 38.70 -21.01 30.13
C ARG A 559 39.24 -20.99 31.58
N HIS A 560 38.30 -21.37 32.47
CA HIS A 560 38.41 -21.83 33.87
C HIS A 560 38.95 -20.84 34.92
N GLY A 561 38.39 -20.79 36.14
CA GLY A 561 37.18 -21.44 36.67
C GLY A 561 37.18 -21.43 38.22
N ASP A 562 36.08 -21.82 38.88
CA ASP A 562 36.10 -22.61 40.14
C ASP A 562 34.69 -22.95 40.69
N ARG A 563 34.65 -23.84 41.70
CA ARG A 563 33.47 -24.21 42.49
C ARG A 563 33.77 -24.08 43.99
N ALA A 564 32.83 -23.59 44.78
CA ALA A 564 32.77 -23.84 46.22
C ALA A 564 31.30 -23.89 46.69
N VAL A 565 31.02 -24.74 47.69
CA VAL A 565 29.71 -24.87 48.35
C VAL A 565 29.93 -24.79 49.84
N VAL A 566 29.11 -23.99 50.53
CA VAL A 566 28.96 -24.04 52.00
C VAL A 566 27.47 -23.97 52.33
N LEU A 567 27.04 -24.84 53.24
CA LEU A 567 25.68 -24.93 53.78
C LEU A 567 25.78 -25.09 55.30
N THR A 568 24.97 -24.38 56.08
CA THR A 568 24.51 -24.78 57.44
C THR A 568 23.31 -23.92 57.85
N ILE A 569 22.39 -24.52 58.61
CA ILE A 569 21.07 -23.98 58.97
C ILE A 569 21.02 -23.61 60.46
N ILE A 570 20.53 -22.41 60.79
CA ILE A 570 19.78 -22.07 62.03
C ILE A 570 18.90 -20.84 61.70
N GLY A 571 17.61 -20.74 62.00
CA GLY A 571 16.65 -21.68 62.58
C GLY A 571 15.33 -20.95 62.96
N GLU A 572 14.23 -21.67 63.17
CA GLU A 572 12.98 -21.10 63.71
C GLU A 572 12.90 -21.20 65.25
N PRO A 573 12.02 -20.41 65.90
CA PRO A 573 10.73 -21.02 66.30
C PRO A 573 9.49 -20.12 66.11
N GLY A 574 8.35 -20.73 65.79
CA GLY A 574 7.02 -20.09 65.86
C GLY A 574 6.49 -19.89 67.29
N PRO A 575 5.22 -19.46 67.45
CA PRO A 575 4.20 -20.47 67.73
C PRO A 575 2.77 -20.22 67.16
N SER A 576 2.29 -21.22 66.42
CA SER A 576 0.95 -21.86 66.47
C SER A 576 -0.30 -21.17 67.04
N ALA A 577 -1.40 -21.29 66.29
CA ALA A 577 -2.67 -21.89 66.74
C ALA A 577 -3.48 -22.34 65.49
N ALA A 578 -4.23 -23.45 65.42
CA ALA A 578 -4.28 -24.70 66.20
C ALA A 578 -4.69 -25.83 65.21
N GLY A 579 -4.63 -27.14 65.51
CA GLY A 579 -5.59 -27.84 66.38
C GLY A 579 -6.92 -28.13 65.66
N ALA A 580 -7.32 -29.37 65.38
CA ALA A 580 -6.72 -30.65 65.79
C ALA A 580 -7.13 -31.85 64.90
N VAL A 581 -6.46 -32.98 65.14
CA VAL A 581 -6.71 -34.35 64.62
C VAL A 581 -6.20 -34.65 63.20
N SER A 582 -5.16 -35.49 63.18
CA SER A 582 -4.62 -36.30 62.07
C SER A 582 -5.67 -37.02 61.21
N GLY A 583 -5.49 -37.31 59.92
CA GLY A 583 -4.27 -37.25 59.08
C GLY A 583 -3.76 -38.66 58.69
N ILE A 584 -2.89 -38.73 57.67
CA ILE A 584 -1.93 -39.84 57.38
C ILE A 584 -2.61 -41.13 56.80
N ASP A 585 -2.08 -41.83 55.78
CA ASP A 585 -0.69 -41.97 55.31
C ASP A 585 -0.45 -42.08 53.76
N GLN A 586 0.84 -42.01 53.42
CA GLN A 586 1.67 -42.31 52.22
C GLN A 586 1.13 -43.24 51.09
N VAL A 587 1.47 -43.12 49.79
CA VAL A 587 2.72 -42.86 49.00
C VAL A 587 3.52 -44.14 48.62
N HIS A 588 3.71 -44.39 47.31
CA HIS A 588 5.01 -44.68 46.64
C HIS A 588 4.93 -45.00 45.12
N ASP A 589 5.68 -44.22 44.33
CA ASP A 589 6.67 -44.56 43.27
C ASP A 589 6.53 -45.57 42.09
N CYS A 590 7.23 -45.18 41.02
CA CYS A 590 7.99 -45.96 40.01
C CYS A 590 7.33 -46.78 38.86
N ASP A 591 7.24 -46.12 37.69
CA ASP A 591 7.90 -46.50 36.41
C ASP A 591 7.42 -47.76 35.61
N VAL A 592 8.06 -47.99 34.44
CA VAL A 592 7.99 -49.12 33.49
C VAL A 592 6.95 -49.04 32.34
N SER A 593 7.48 -48.94 31.12
CA SER A 593 6.90 -49.39 29.83
C SER A 593 7.49 -50.77 29.44
N PRO A 594 6.92 -51.59 28.51
CA PRO A 594 6.06 -51.18 27.37
C PRO A 594 4.93 -52.15 26.91
N GLY A 595 4.10 -51.65 25.97
CA GLY A 595 3.68 -52.44 24.78
C GLY A 595 2.27 -53.06 24.75
N GLY A 596 1.86 -53.50 23.54
CA GLY A 596 0.66 -54.32 23.31
C GLY A 596 -0.56 -53.58 22.73
N GLY A 597 -0.63 -53.43 21.40
CA GLY A 597 -1.77 -52.77 20.73
C GLY A 597 -2.97 -53.68 20.43
N ARG A 598 -4.15 -53.07 20.28
CA ARG A 598 -5.29 -53.53 19.45
C ARG A 598 -6.40 -52.47 19.38
N GLY A 599 -6.78 -52.06 18.17
CA GLY A 599 -8.12 -51.52 17.91
C GLY A 599 -8.98 -52.59 17.21
N PRO A 600 -10.17 -52.25 16.70
CA PRO A 600 -11.08 -51.19 17.16
C PRO A 600 -12.47 -51.78 17.53
N ARG A 601 -13.36 -50.97 18.12
CA ARG A 601 -14.81 -51.27 18.16
C ARG A 601 -15.64 -50.00 18.03
N LEU A 602 -16.36 -49.86 16.92
CA LEU A 602 -17.58 -49.07 16.81
C LEU A 602 -18.67 -49.97 16.21
N TYR A 603 -19.91 -49.74 16.62
CA TYR A 603 -21.05 -50.58 16.23
C TYR A 603 -21.63 -50.21 14.85
N LYS A 604 -22.21 -51.19 14.17
CA LYS A 604 -23.12 -50.99 13.03
C LYS A 604 -24.58 -50.91 13.51
N ALA A 605 -25.37 -50.08 12.84
CA ALA A 605 -26.74 -50.36 12.39
C ALA A 605 -27.23 -49.21 11.46
N ASP A 606 -28.23 -49.38 10.60
CA ASP A 606 -28.25 -50.24 9.40
C ASP A 606 -29.43 -49.80 8.48
N LEU A 607 -29.10 -49.11 7.38
CA LEU A 607 -29.77 -49.09 6.05
C LEU A 607 -31.26 -48.62 5.86
N PRO A 608 -31.68 -48.30 4.60
CA PRO A 608 -32.98 -47.73 4.20
C PRO A 608 -33.74 -48.78 3.31
N PRO A 609 -34.35 -48.56 2.10
CA PRO A 609 -34.87 -47.38 1.37
C PRO A 609 -36.25 -47.59 0.67
N GLN A 610 -36.71 -46.60 -0.11
CA GLN A 610 -37.19 -46.66 -1.54
C GLN A 610 -37.81 -45.29 -1.94
N LEU A 611 -37.47 -44.60 -3.03
CA LEU A 611 -37.39 -44.88 -4.49
C LEU A 611 -38.71 -44.69 -5.26
N PHE A 612 -38.70 -43.79 -6.27
CA PHE A 612 -39.17 -44.09 -7.64
C PHE A 612 -38.61 -43.08 -8.67
N HIS A 613 -38.43 -43.52 -9.92
CA HIS A 613 -37.95 -42.73 -11.08
C HIS A 613 -39.09 -42.31 -12.01
N LEU A 614 -38.88 -41.24 -12.79
CA LEU A 614 -39.05 -41.29 -14.26
C LEU A 614 -38.21 -40.20 -14.97
N SER A 615 -38.10 -40.28 -16.30
CA SER A 615 -37.19 -39.49 -17.14
C SER A 615 -37.92 -38.92 -18.37
N LEU A 616 -37.42 -37.82 -18.99
CA LEU A 616 -37.20 -37.69 -20.45
C LEU A 616 -36.59 -36.34 -20.89
N PHE A 617 -36.28 -36.23 -22.19
CA PHE A 617 -35.48 -35.21 -22.88
C PHE A 617 -36.33 -34.27 -23.79
N VAL A 618 -35.65 -33.29 -24.44
CA VAL A 618 -35.92 -32.68 -25.77
C VAL A 618 -36.57 -31.26 -25.84
N SER A 619 -35.69 -30.24 -25.86
CA SER A 619 -35.55 -29.19 -26.92
C SER A 619 -36.55 -28.03 -27.13
N PHE A 620 -36.05 -27.03 -27.89
CA PHE A 620 -36.68 -25.92 -28.64
C PHE A 620 -37.04 -24.58 -27.95
N SER A 621 -36.18 -23.59 -28.19
CA SER A 621 -36.50 -22.18 -28.52
C SER A 621 -37.04 -22.07 -29.98
N PRO A 622 -37.28 -20.88 -30.61
CA PRO A 622 -37.20 -19.48 -30.15
C PRO A 622 -38.41 -18.60 -30.65
N LEU A 623 -38.26 -17.26 -30.75
CA LEU A 623 -39.03 -16.30 -31.60
C LEU A 623 -40.46 -15.89 -31.10
N PHE A 624 -41.05 -14.70 -31.36
CA PHE A 624 -40.56 -13.35 -31.77
C PHE A 624 -41.66 -12.25 -31.58
N PHE A 625 -41.22 -10.99 -31.40
CA PHE A 625 -41.77 -9.70 -31.92
C PHE A 625 -43.17 -9.10 -31.59
N ASP A 626 -43.18 -7.75 -31.67
CA ASP A 626 -44.27 -6.82 -32.08
C ASP A 626 -45.44 -6.47 -31.12
N LEU A 627 -46.17 -5.34 -31.24
CA LEU A 627 -46.32 -4.41 -32.40
C LEU A 627 -46.68 -2.92 -32.02
N PHE A 628 -45.77 -1.94 -32.27
CA PHE A 628 -46.00 -0.49 -32.57
C PHE A 628 -46.75 0.40 -31.50
N PHE A 629 -46.90 1.75 -31.56
CA PHE A 629 -46.53 2.92 -32.43
C PHE A 629 -46.51 4.18 -31.48
N LEU A 630 -46.18 5.46 -31.75
CA LEU A 630 -45.78 6.42 -32.84
C LEU A 630 -44.92 7.53 -32.13
N GLY A 631 -44.32 8.58 -32.72
CA GLY A 631 -44.17 9.10 -34.09
C GLY A 631 -43.34 10.42 -34.07
N CYS A 632 -42.65 10.79 -35.16
CA CYS A 632 -41.71 11.94 -35.23
C CYS A 632 -42.27 13.14 -36.01
N PRO A 633 -41.65 14.35 -35.99
CA PRO A 633 -40.74 14.72 -37.11
C PRO A 633 -39.54 15.64 -36.77
N VAL A 634 -38.65 15.84 -37.75
CA VAL A 634 -37.44 16.70 -37.75
C VAL A 634 -37.37 17.49 -39.07
N ALA A 635 -36.80 18.71 -39.08
CA ALA A 635 -36.09 19.40 -40.20
C ALA A 635 -36.10 20.95 -40.04
N PRO A 636 -35.27 21.73 -40.79
CA PRO A 636 -33.83 21.56 -41.07
C PRO A 636 -33.03 22.90 -40.99
N LEU A 637 -31.71 22.90 -41.24
CA LEU A 637 -31.05 23.82 -42.20
C LEU A 637 -29.55 23.51 -42.45
N ASP A 638 -29.01 24.15 -43.49
CA ASP A 638 -27.87 23.77 -44.35
C ASP A 638 -26.46 24.24 -43.86
N PRO A 639 -25.33 23.67 -44.35
CA PRO A 639 -23.97 24.06 -43.94
C PRO A 639 -23.20 24.88 -45.00
N SER A 640 -22.27 25.76 -44.58
CA SER A 640 -20.98 26.03 -45.26
C SER A 640 -20.17 27.18 -44.62
N LEU A 641 -18.89 27.25 -45.01
CA LEU A 641 -17.90 28.30 -44.73
C LEU A 641 -17.40 28.47 -43.28
N SER A 642 -16.17 28.93 -43.00
CA SER A 642 -14.82 28.72 -43.59
C SER A 642 -13.83 29.57 -42.78
N LYS A 643 -12.71 28.99 -42.32
CA LYS A 643 -11.50 29.69 -41.81
C LYS A 643 -11.70 30.75 -40.70
N MET A 644 -11.27 30.42 -39.48
CA MET A 644 -10.46 31.38 -38.71
C MET A 644 -9.36 30.66 -37.92
N ARG A 645 -8.22 31.34 -37.72
CA ARG A 645 -7.04 30.79 -37.04
C ARG A 645 -7.17 31.03 -35.54
N PHE A 646 -6.88 30.02 -34.72
CA PHE A 646 -6.50 30.25 -33.32
C PHE A 646 -4.98 30.22 -33.19
N THR A 647 -4.42 31.31 -32.67
CA THR A 647 -2.99 31.44 -32.36
C THR A 647 -2.69 30.82 -31.00
N THR A 648 -1.79 29.85 -30.96
CA THR A 648 -1.28 29.25 -29.73
C THR A 648 -0.39 30.23 -28.96
N THR A 649 -0.95 30.92 -27.97
CA THR A 649 -0.16 31.63 -26.95
C THR A 649 0.38 30.63 -25.95
N ALA A 650 1.61 30.15 -26.18
CA ALA A 650 2.34 29.37 -25.19
C ALA A 650 2.64 30.21 -23.94
N SER A 651 2.40 29.66 -22.75
CA SER A 651 2.70 30.30 -21.46
C SER A 651 3.23 29.29 -20.45
N LEU A 652 4.56 29.26 -20.36
CA LEU A 652 5.40 28.73 -19.28
C LEU A 652 4.76 27.78 -18.24
N PHE A 653 4.96 26.47 -18.43
CA PHE A 653 5.29 25.62 -17.29
C PHE A 653 6.77 25.84 -16.94
N ALA A 654 7.07 26.14 -15.66
CA ALA A 654 8.44 26.30 -15.20
C ALA A 654 8.56 25.96 -13.70
N LEU A 655 9.60 25.18 -13.37
CA LEU A 655 10.14 24.99 -12.02
C LEU A 655 9.24 24.28 -10.98
N ALA A 656 8.95 23.00 -11.22
CA ALA A 656 9.03 22.03 -10.14
C ALA A 656 10.51 21.63 -9.96
N THR A 657 11.13 22.00 -8.84
CA THR A 657 12.54 21.67 -8.55
C THR A 657 12.62 20.58 -7.47
N PRO A 658 13.21 19.40 -7.74
CA PRO A 658 13.43 18.40 -6.70
C PRO A 658 14.50 18.89 -5.71
N PHE A 659 14.16 18.93 -4.42
CA PHE A 659 15.11 19.22 -3.35
C PHE A 659 16.03 18.01 -3.12
N LEU A 660 17.15 17.96 -3.86
CA LEU A 660 18.22 17.00 -3.60
C LEU A 660 18.86 17.28 -2.23
N VAL A 661 18.66 16.36 -1.28
CA VAL A 661 19.45 16.33 -0.03
C VAL A 661 20.92 16.08 -0.42
N SER A 662 21.80 16.98 -0.01
CA SER A 662 23.23 16.91 -0.31
C SER A 662 23.93 15.85 0.55
N ALA A 663 23.70 14.57 0.23
CA ALA A 663 24.58 13.50 0.63
C ALA A 663 25.92 13.65 -0.10
N ALA A 664 27.02 13.71 0.64
CA ALA A 664 28.35 13.82 0.04
C ALA A 664 28.62 12.59 -0.86
N PRO A 665 29.16 12.78 -2.08
CA PRO A 665 29.32 11.67 -3.02
C PRO A 665 30.34 10.66 -2.50
N ILE A 666 29.84 9.54 -1.99
CA ILE A 666 30.64 8.33 -1.78
C ILE A 666 31.11 7.90 -3.16
N LYS A 667 32.41 8.04 -3.43
CA LYS A 667 33.03 7.47 -4.63
C LYS A 667 32.87 5.96 -4.60
N ARG A 668 31.85 5.45 -5.31
CA ARG A 668 31.83 4.07 -5.78
C ARG A 668 33.00 3.88 -6.73
N ASP A 669 33.65 2.73 -6.65
CA ASP A 669 34.76 2.41 -7.56
C ASP A 669 34.16 2.12 -8.94
N THR A 670 34.54 2.90 -9.95
CA THR A 670 33.87 2.90 -11.25
C THR A 670 34.42 1.80 -12.13
N ASP A 671 33.85 0.60 -12.01
CA ASP A 671 34.10 -0.51 -12.93
C ASP A 671 33.82 -0.06 -14.38
N PRO A 672 34.81 -0.13 -15.30
CA PRO A 672 34.63 0.24 -16.69
C PRO A 672 33.50 -0.55 -17.39
N ASN A 673 33.23 -1.79 -16.98
CA ASN A 673 32.15 -2.60 -17.55
C ASN A 673 30.78 -2.04 -17.18
N ASN A 674 30.58 -1.65 -15.92
CA ASN A 674 29.34 -1.01 -15.47
C ASN A 674 29.09 0.30 -16.24
N LEU A 675 30.13 1.10 -16.47
CA LEU A 675 30.02 2.34 -17.25
C LEU A 675 29.78 2.09 -18.75
N LEU A 676 30.29 0.99 -19.32
CA LEU A 676 30.02 0.61 -20.71
C LEU A 676 28.57 0.13 -20.86
N VAL A 677 28.10 -0.76 -19.98
CA VAL A 677 26.70 -1.25 -19.99
C VAL A 677 25.71 -0.11 -19.80
N LEU A 678 25.92 0.78 -18.83
CA LEU A 678 25.03 1.92 -18.62
C LEU A 678 24.99 2.87 -19.82
N LYS A 679 26.14 3.13 -20.48
CA LYS A 679 26.18 3.92 -21.72
C LYS A 679 25.47 3.25 -22.88
N PHE A 680 25.61 1.94 -23.00
CA PHE A 680 24.98 1.14 -24.04
C PHE A 680 23.45 1.17 -23.89
N ALA A 681 22.94 0.82 -22.70
CA ALA A 681 21.52 0.92 -22.38
C ALA A 681 20.98 2.33 -22.62
N THR A 682 21.68 3.39 -22.14
CA THR A 682 21.26 4.80 -22.37
C THR A 682 21.07 5.18 -23.85
N VAL A 683 21.71 4.49 -24.80
CA VAL A 683 21.51 4.72 -26.25
C VAL A 683 20.34 3.91 -26.80
N LEU A 684 20.01 2.77 -26.20
CA LEU A 684 18.80 2.00 -26.53
C LEU A 684 17.56 2.77 -26.03
N GLU A 685 17.48 3.14 -24.74
CA GLU A 685 16.30 3.87 -24.22
C GLU A 685 16.03 5.17 -25.02
N GLN A 686 17.09 5.80 -25.56
CA GLN A 686 16.99 6.95 -26.45
C GLN A 686 16.42 6.59 -27.83
N LEU A 687 16.80 5.45 -28.41
CA LEU A 687 16.17 4.89 -29.61
C LEU A 687 14.69 4.64 -29.35
N GLU A 688 14.35 3.91 -28.28
CA GLU A 688 12.99 3.58 -27.88
C GLU A 688 12.14 4.84 -27.64
N THR A 689 12.60 5.78 -26.81
CA THR A 689 11.97 7.08 -26.59
C THR A 689 11.73 7.86 -27.90
N GLN A 690 12.72 7.90 -28.80
CA GLN A 690 12.59 8.62 -30.07
C GLN A 690 11.67 7.90 -31.05
N PHE A 691 11.62 6.57 -31.03
CA PHE A 691 10.74 5.75 -31.87
C PHE A 691 9.27 6.02 -31.54
N TYR A 692 8.87 5.88 -30.28
CA TYR A 692 7.48 6.14 -29.86
C TYR A 692 7.09 7.60 -30.05
N MET A 693 7.98 8.54 -29.72
CA MET A 693 7.72 9.97 -29.95
C MET A 693 7.49 10.29 -31.44
N GLN A 694 8.28 9.72 -32.35
CA GLN A 694 8.08 9.93 -33.79
C GLN A 694 6.83 9.20 -34.32
N GLY A 695 6.55 7.97 -33.85
CA GLY A 695 5.37 7.20 -34.23
C GLY A 695 4.06 7.88 -33.84
N LEU A 696 3.93 8.30 -32.58
CA LEU A 696 2.75 9.00 -32.03
C LEU A 696 2.54 10.39 -32.65
N GLN A 697 3.60 11.04 -33.14
CA GLN A 697 3.48 12.30 -33.89
C GLN A 697 3.06 12.10 -35.35
N LYS A 698 3.28 10.91 -35.93
CA LYS A 698 3.05 10.65 -37.36
C LYS A 698 1.65 10.10 -37.67
N PHE A 699 1.16 9.18 -36.86
CA PHE A 699 -0.09 8.46 -37.11
C PHE A 699 -1.29 9.07 -36.37
N GLN A 700 -2.44 9.08 -37.03
CA GLN A 700 -3.71 9.53 -36.46
C GLN A 700 -4.62 8.34 -36.14
N ALA A 701 -5.64 8.55 -35.31
CA ALA A 701 -6.58 7.49 -34.90
C ALA A 701 -7.25 6.77 -36.11
N SER A 702 -7.43 7.46 -37.24
CA SER A 702 -7.88 6.85 -38.50
C SER A 702 -6.99 5.70 -38.97
N ASP A 703 -5.69 5.82 -38.77
CA ASP A 703 -4.68 4.96 -39.37
C ASP A 703 -4.62 3.63 -38.62
N PHE A 704 -4.85 3.66 -37.30
CA PHE A 704 -5.07 2.48 -36.47
C PHE A 704 -6.39 1.76 -36.84
N THR A 705 -7.50 2.48 -37.06
CA THR A 705 -8.73 1.82 -37.57
C THR A 705 -8.54 1.24 -38.97
N ASN A 706 -7.77 1.90 -39.85
CA ASN A 706 -7.45 1.40 -41.19
C ASN A 706 -6.53 0.16 -41.15
N ALA A 707 -5.67 0.04 -40.13
CA ALA A 707 -4.87 -1.14 -39.83
C ALA A 707 -5.69 -2.31 -39.23
N GLY A 708 -7.00 -2.12 -39.01
CA GLY A 708 -7.91 -3.17 -38.56
C GLY A 708 -8.04 -3.32 -37.04
N PHE A 709 -7.54 -2.36 -36.25
CA PHE A 709 -7.83 -2.33 -34.81
C PHE A 709 -9.32 -1.99 -34.56
N ALA A 710 -9.97 -2.73 -33.66
CA ALA A 710 -11.39 -2.55 -33.32
C ALA A 710 -11.67 -1.22 -32.60
N SER A 711 -10.65 -0.67 -31.92
CA SER A 711 -10.63 0.70 -31.42
C SER A 711 -9.21 1.25 -31.54
N ALA A 712 -9.05 2.44 -32.10
CA ALA A 712 -7.76 3.13 -32.16
C ALA A 712 -7.26 3.59 -30.79
N GLN A 713 -8.15 3.75 -29.81
CA GLN A 713 -7.76 4.15 -28.45
C GLN A 713 -6.82 3.13 -27.81
N ILE A 714 -7.07 1.82 -28.01
CA ILE A 714 -6.30 0.74 -27.39
C ILE A 714 -4.79 0.82 -27.76
N PRO A 715 -4.39 0.75 -29.05
CA PRO A 715 -2.98 0.87 -29.40
C PRO A 715 -2.40 2.25 -29.09
N ILE A 716 -3.14 3.35 -29.27
CA ILE A 716 -2.64 4.70 -28.96
C ILE A 716 -2.32 4.85 -27.47
N GLU A 717 -3.20 4.38 -26.59
CA GLU A 717 -3.03 4.43 -25.13
C GLU A 717 -1.83 3.59 -24.67
N GLN A 718 -1.70 2.37 -25.17
CA GLN A 718 -0.56 1.51 -24.84
C GLN A 718 0.77 2.06 -25.38
N LEU A 719 0.82 2.52 -26.63
CA LEU A 719 2.03 3.14 -27.21
C LEU A 719 2.41 4.46 -26.50
N THR A 720 1.42 5.19 -25.97
CA THR A 720 1.65 6.41 -25.17
C THR A 720 2.18 6.08 -23.77
N ALA A 721 1.71 4.98 -23.15
CA ALA A 721 2.23 4.50 -21.87
C ALA A 721 3.69 4.06 -22.01
N ILE A 722 3.97 3.15 -22.96
CA ILE A 722 5.32 2.65 -23.27
C ILE A 722 6.29 3.83 -23.46
N GLY A 723 5.99 4.75 -24.41
CA GLY A 723 6.85 5.92 -24.67
C GLY A 723 7.02 6.90 -23.50
N GLY A 724 6.23 6.79 -22.43
CA GLY A 724 6.40 7.51 -21.17
C GLY A 724 7.35 6.81 -20.19
N ASP A 725 7.32 5.48 -20.17
CA ASP A 725 8.26 4.64 -19.42
C ASP A 725 9.67 4.73 -20.04
N GLU A 726 9.81 4.67 -21.38
CA GLU A 726 11.10 4.86 -22.09
C GLU A 726 11.80 6.19 -21.75
N ALA A 727 11.02 7.27 -21.72
CA ALA A 727 11.52 8.60 -21.36
C ALA A 727 11.96 8.66 -19.89
N THR A 728 11.34 7.85 -19.03
CA THR A 728 11.68 7.71 -17.61
C THR A 728 12.95 6.87 -17.43
N HIS A 729 13.06 5.72 -18.11
CA HIS A 729 14.28 4.91 -18.14
C HIS A 729 15.49 5.73 -18.64
N THR A 730 15.35 6.40 -19.80
CA THR A 730 16.35 7.32 -20.37
C THR A 730 16.84 8.33 -19.33
N THR A 731 15.92 8.92 -18.57
CA THR A 731 16.22 9.92 -17.53
C THR A 731 16.97 9.31 -16.34
N ILE A 732 16.57 8.11 -15.89
CA ILE A 732 17.20 7.39 -14.78
C ILE A 732 18.62 6.92 -15.16
N LEU A 733 18.84 6.38 -16.36
CA LEU A 733 20.18 5.97 -16.79
C LEU A 733 21.10 7.18 -17.00
N THR A 734 20.59 8.24 -17.62
CA THR A 734 21.31 9.50 -17.85
C THR A 734 21.79 10.12 -16.53
N THR A 735 20.91 10.21 -15.53
CA THR A 735 21.27 10.76 -14.21
C THR A 735 22.18 9.81 -13.42
N THR A 736 22.00 8.50 -13.57
CA THR A 736 22.89 7.48 -12.98
C THR A 736 24.31 7.61 -13.51
N LEU A 737 24.51 7.69 -14.83
CA LEU A 737 25.82 7.94 -15.46
C LEU A 737 26.49 9.22 -14.92
N GLN A 738 25.72 10.31 -14.85
CA GLN A 738 26.20 11.59 -14.31
C GLN A 738 26.63 11.47 -12.83
N SER A 739 25.87 10.74 -12.00
CA SER A 739 26.20 10.50 -10.59
C SER A 739 27.49 9.70 -10.40
N LEU A 740 27.80 8.79 -11.33
CA LEU A 740 29.04 8.02 -11.37
C LEU A 740 30.21 8.81 -11.99
N GLY A 741 30.00 10.08 -12.34
CA GLY A 741 31.02 10.97 -12.94
C GLY A 741 31.28 10.70 -14.42
N ALA A 742 30.50 9.83 -15.07
CA ALA A 742 30.54 9.63 -16.51
C ALA A 742 29.68 10.68 -17.22
N GLN A 743 29.96 10.91 -18.50
CA GLN A 743 29.04 11.64 -19.38
C GLN A 743 28.19 10.63 -20.18
N PRO A 744 26.89 10.90 -20.38
CA PRO A 744 26.06 10.18 -21.34
C PRO A 744 26.66 10.18 -22.74
N VAL A 745 26.29 9.20 -23.56
CA VAL A 745 26.54 9.27 -25.01
C VAL A 745 25.65 10.38 -25.58
N ALA A 746 26.20 11.19 -26.48
CA ALA A 746 25.54 12.37 -27.05
C ALA A 746 25.84 12.47 -28.55
N GLY A 747 24.94 13.12 -29.29
CA GLY A 747 25.01 13.22 -30.76
C GLY A 747 24.38 12.05 -31.51
N CYS A 748 23.80 11.07 -30.80
CA CYS A 748 23.02 10.00 -31.44
C CYS A 748 21.85 10.60 -32.22
N THR A 749 21.64 10.09 -33.44
CA THR A 749 20.58 10.48 -34.36
C THR A 749 19.89 9.22 -34.84
N PHE A 750 18.57 9.17 -34.69
CA PHE A 750 17.76 7.96 -34.90
C PHE A 750 16.80 8.13 -36.08
N ASP A 751 16.93 7.29 -37.10
CA ASP A 751 16.11 7.35 -38.32
C ASP A 751 15.16 6.16 -38.42
N PHE A 752 13.87 6.42 -38.23
CA PHE A 752 12.79 5.44 -38.33
C PHE A 752 11.94 5.62 -39.61
N SER A 753 12.42 6.38 -40.59
CA SER A 753 11.66 6.72 -41.81
C SER A 753 11.21 5.51 -42.61
N SER A 754 11.99 4.43 -42.58
CA SER A 754 11.72 3.14 -43.23
C SER A 754 10.63 2.29 -42.54
N VAL A 755 10.46 2.42 -41.21
CA VAL A 755 9.52 1.60 -40.42
C VAL A 755 8.25 2.34 -40.01
N LEU A 756 8.27 3.67 -39.97
CA LEU A 756 7.09 4.48 -39.72
C LEU A 756 6.29 4.73 -41.02
N THR A 757 6.21 3.79 -41.95
CA THR A 757 5.46 3.93 -43.22
C THR A 757 3.95 3.90 -43.01
N ASP A 758 3.50 2.97 -42.17
CA ASP A 758 2.12 2.62 -41.88
C ASP A 758 2.05 1.97 -40.48
N VAL A 759 0.83 1.92 -39.90
CA VAL A 759 0.64 1.40 -38.53
C VAL A 759 1.05 -0.08 -38.39
N PRO A 760 0.75 -1.01 -39.31
CA PRO A 760 1.26 -2.39 -39.23
C PRO A 760 2.79 -2.48 -39.21
N THR A 761 3.48 -1.72 -40.07
CA THR A 761 4.95 -1.69 -40.10
C THR A 761 5.53 -1.10 -38.81
N MET A 762 4.92 -0.03 -38.29
CA MET A 762 5.30 0.56 -37.01
C MET A 762 5.05 -0.41 -35.84
N ALA A 763 3.91 -1.10 -35.79
CA ALA A 763 3.60 -2.06 -34.72
C ALA A 763 4.55 -3.26 -34.73
N ALA A 764 4.96 -3.74 -35.91
CA ALA A 764 5.94 -4.83 -36.05
C ALA A 764 7.36 -4.36 -35.67
N ALA A 765 7.73 -3.12 -35.98
CA ALA A 765 8.99 -2.52 -35.56
C ALA A 765 9.05 -2.27 -34.05
N ALA A 766 7.98 -1.77 -33.43
CA ALA A 766 7.86 -1.60 -31.98
C ALA A 766 8.12 -2.92 -31.25
N ARG A 767 7.44 -3.98 -31.68
CA ARG A 767 7.57 -5.34 -31.13
C ARG A 767 8.99 -5.90 -31.24
N LEU A 768 9.69 -5.58 -32.32
CA LEU A 768 11.10 -5.94 -32.50
C LEU A 768 11.99 -5.19 -31.50
N VAL A 769 11.77 -3.88 -31.37
CA VAL A 769 12.58 -2.98 -30.54
C VAL A 769 12.49 -3.38 -29.06
N GLU A 770 11.30 -3.50 -28.45
CA GLU A 770 11.19 -3.97 -27.05
C GLU A 770 11.82 -5.36 -26.84
N ASN A 771 11.73 -6.25 -27.83
CA ASN A 771 12.32 -7.57 -27.72
C ASN A 771 13.86 -7.53 -27.76
N VAL A 772 14.43 -6.53 -28.42
CA VAL A 772 15.87 -6.21 -28.36
C VAL A 772 16.22 -5.56 -27.02
N GLY A 773 15.39 -4.69 -26.45
CA GLY A 773 15.54 -4.14 -25.09
C GLY A 773 15.61 -5.24 -24.03
N VAL A 774 14.60 -6.12 -23.97
CA VAL A 774 14.56 -7.35 -23.15
C VAL A 774 15.85 -8.16 -23.31
N GLY A 775 16.25 -8.43 -24.55
CA GLY A 775 17.43 -9.24 -24.85
C GLY A 775 18.75 -8.58 -24.43
N ALA A 776 18.87 -7.26 -24.63
CA ALA A 776 20.04 -6.48 -24.23
C ALA A 776 20.23 -6.46 -22.71
N TYR A 777 19.15 -6.25 -21.96
CA TYR A 777 19.18 -6.28 -20.49
C TYR A 777 19.55 -7.66 -19.95
N LEU A 778 18.95 -8.74 -20.48
CA LEU A 778 19.28 -10.11 -20.09
C LEU A 778 20.72 -10.50 -20.45
N GLY A 779 21.19 -10.12 -21.64
CA GLY A 779 22.56 -10.37 -22.08
C GLY A 779 23.59 -9.61 -21.24
N ALA A 780 23.34 -8.33 -20.94
CA ALA A 780 24.24 -7.47 -20.17
C ALA A 780 24.21 -7.73 -18.66
N ALA A 781 23.19 -8.41 -18.11
CA ALA A 781 23.05 -8.65 -16.67
C ALA A 781 24.28 -9.32 -16.03
N HIS A 782 24.98 -10.18 -16.77
CA HIS A 782 26.19 -10.87 -16.27
C HIS A 782 27.46 -10.00 -16.29
N LEU A 783 27.41 -8.82 -16.92
CA LEU A 783 28.50 -7.83 -17.00
C LEU A 783 28.43 -6.79 -15.87
N LEU A 784 27.29 -6.70 -15.16
CA LEU A 784 27.09 -5.75 -14.06
C LEU A 784 27.65 -6.28 -12.74
N SER A 785 28.65 -5.57 -12.20
CA SER A 785 29.32 -5.93 -10.93
C SER A 785 28.78 -5.19 -9.70
N ASP A 786 28.10 -4.05 -9.89
CA ASP A 786 27.41 -3.33 -8.80
C ASP A 786 26.00 -3.91 -8.63
N PRO A 787 25.66 -4.51 -7.46
CA PRO A 787 24.34 -5.10 -7.25
C PRO A 787 23.20 -4.07 -7.32
N THR A 788 23.48 -2.78 -7.09
CA THR A 788 22.51 -1.68 -7.23
C THR A 788 22.14 -1.47 -8.69
N LEU A 789 23.15 -1.46 -9.58
CA LEU A 789 22.95 -1.31 -11.02
C LEU A 789 22.27 -2.55 -11.59
N LEU A 790 22.64 -3.74 -11.10
CA LEU A 790 21.95 -4.98 -11.45
C LEU A 790 20.47 -4.98 -11.00
N THR A 791 20.14 -4.44 -9.82
CA THR A 791 18.74 -4.30 -9.39
C THR A 791 17.97 -3.26 -10.22
N ALA A 792 18.59 -2.13 -10.57
CA ALA A 792 17.97 -1.12 -11.45
C ALA A 792 17.72 -1.69 -12.86
N ALA A 793 18.72 -2.33 -13.46
CA ALA A 793 18.59 -3.02 -14.75
C ALA A 793 17.52 -4.12 -14.72
N ALA A 794 17.43 -4.88 -13.62
CA ALA A 794 16.38 -5.88 -13.44
C ALA A 794 14.98 -5.25 -13.28
N SER A 795 14.86 -4.05 -12.70
CA SER A 795 13.55 -3.36 -12.66
C SER A 795 13.10 -2.91 -14.05
N ILE A 796 13.99 -2.30 -14.84
CA ILE A 796 13.71 -1.90 -16.24
C ILE A 796 13.33 -3.12 -17.07
N LEU A 797 14.12 -4.20 -17.05
CA LEU A 797 13.83 -5.46 -17.75
C LEU A 797 12.41 -6.02 -17.50
N THR A 798 11.83 -5.83 -16.31
CA THR A 798 10.44 -6.27 -16.05
C THR A 798 9.38 -5.35 -16.64
N VAL A 799 9.73 -4.12 -17.00
CA VAL A 799 8.91 -3.17 -17.79
C VAL A 799 9.00 -3.56 -19.27
N GLU A 800 10.21 -3.69 -19.83
CA GLU A 800 10.48 -4.19 -21.20
C GLU A 800 9.65 -5.44 -21.55
N ALA A 801 9.69 -6.45 -20.67
CA ALA A 801 8.99 -7.72 -20.89
C ALA A 801 7.46 -7.58 -20.92
N ARG A 802 6.90 -6.56 -20.23
CA ARG A 802 5.47 -6.23 -20.29
C ARG A 802 5.14 -5.47 -21.57
N HIS A 803 5.97 -4.53 -22.01
CA HIS A 803 5.81 -3.86 -23.30
C HIS A 803 5.84 -4.86 -24.46
N GLN A 804 6.83 -5.74 -24.47
CA GLN A 804 6.95 -6.84 -25.43
C GLN A 804 5.72 -7.76 -25.40
N SER A 805 5.20 -8.11 -24.22
CA SER A 805 3.97 -8.90 -24.08
C SER A 805 2.74 -8.20 -24.69
N ILE A 806 2.59 -6.90 -24.48
CA ILE A 806 1.48 -6.09 -25.03
C ILE A 806 1.61 -5.98 -26.56
N LEU A 807 2.83 -5.75 -27.06
CA LEU A 807 3.10 -5.63 -28.49
C LEU A 807 3.00 -6.96 -29.24
N ASN A 808 3.22 -8.11 -28.58
CA ASN A 808 2.86 -9.42 -29.14
C ASN A 808 1.36 -9.44 -29.49
N VAL A 809 0.50 -9.08 -28.52
CA VAL A 809 -0.96 -9.07 -28.69
C VAL A 809 -1.42 -8.07 -29.75
N LEU A 810 -0.84 -6.85 -29.76
CA LEU A 810 -1.12 -5.83 -30.78
C LEU A 810 -0.64 -6.22 -32.20
N ASN A 811 0.14 -7.29 -32.34
CA ASN A 811 0.55 -7.87 -33.62
C ASN A 811 -0.12 -9.24 -33.92
N ASN A 812 -1.17 -9.62 -33.17
CA ASN A 812 -1.85 -10.94 -33.23
C ASN A 812 -0.96 -12.15 -32.88
N GLY A 813 0.21 -11.92 -32.27
CA GLY A 813 1.03 -12.96 -31.65
C GLY A 813 0.48 -13.41 -30.30
N GLN A 814 1.13 -14.42 -29.71
CA GLN A 814 0.82 -14.83 -28.33
C GLN A 814 1.46 -13.89 -27.31
N ALA A 815 0.71 -13.50 -26.28
CA ALA A 815 1.18 -12.58 -25.24
C ALA A 815 2.50 -13.03 -24.60
N ILE A 816 2.58 -14.29 -24.19
CA ILE A 816 3.76 -14.91 -23.56
C ILE A 816 4.08 -16.21 -24.33
N PRO A 817 4.90 -16.17 -25.39
CA PRO A 817 5.07 -17.31 -26.30
C PRO A 817 6.07 -18.36 -25.79
N GLN A 818 6.92 -18.05 -24.81
CA GLN A 818 7.89 -18.96 -24.21
C GLN A 818 8.02 -18.72 -22.70
N ALA A 819 8.55 -19.71 -21.96
CA ALA A 819 8.76 -19.63 -20.51
C ALA A 819 10.06 -18.89 -20.10
N PHE A 820 10.89 -18.52 -21.07
CA PHE A 820 12.14 -17.78 -20.91
C PHE A 820 12.34 -16.89 -22.13
N ASP A 821 12.80 -15.66 -21.92
CA ASP A 821 13.23 -14.75 -22.98
C ASP A 821 14.68 -15.04 -23.44
N LEU A 822 15.04 -14.46 -24.58
CA LEU A 822 16.34 -14.69 -25.21
C LEU A 822 17.35 -13.58 -24.83
N PRO A 823 18.45 -13.88 -24.11
CA PRO A 823 19.55 -12.93 -23.95
C PRO A 823 20.28 -12.68 -25.27
N LEU A 824 20.64 -11.43 -25.53
CA LEU A 824 21.41 -11.01 -26.71
C LEU A 824 22.71 -10.31 -26.30
N LEU A 825 23.83 -10.63 -26.95
CA LEU A 825 25.09 -9.92 -26.73
C LEU A 825 25.03 -8.49 -27.27
N PRO A 826 25.82 -7.53 -26.74
CA PRO A 826 25.82 -6.16 -27.24
C PRO A 826 26.15 -6.01 -28.74
N GLN A 827 27.00 -6.89 -29.29
CA GLN A 827 27.32 -6.95 -30.72
C GLN A 827 26.13 -7.43 -31.58
N GLU A 828 25.25 -8.24 -30.98
CA GLU A 828 24.08 -8.85 -31.60
C GLU A 828 22.89 -7.88 -31.58
N VAL A 829 22.68 -7.22 -30.44
CA VAL A 829 21.77 -6.07 -30.29
C VAL A 829 22.08 -5.00 -31.35
N LEU A 830 23.35 -4.66 -31.55
CA LEU A 830 23.77 -3.71 -32.58
C LEU A 830 23.62 -4.21 -34.02
N ALA A 831 23.53 -5.53 -34.26
CA ALA A 831 23.22 -6.06 -35.59
C ALA A 831 21.75 -5.87 -35.98
N ILE A 832 20.86 -5.73 -34.98
CA ILE A 832 19.42 -5.50 -35.16
C ILE A 832 19.07 -4.02 -35.07
N ALA A 833 19.53 -3.32 -34.01
CA ALA A 833 19.21 -1.92 -33.73
C ALA A 833 20.16 -0.91 -34.42
N GLY A 834 21.40 -1.32 -34.71
CA GLY A 834 22.42 -0.46 -35.32
C GLY A 834 22.01 0.24 -36.63
N PRO A 835 21.21 -0.36 -37.54
CA PRO A 835 20.69 0.33 -38.72
C PRO A 835 19.88 1.60 -38.44
N PHE A 836 19.31 1.76 -37.24
CA PHE A 836 18.61 2.98 -36.81
C PHE A 836 19.55 4.03 -36.21
N ILE A 837 20.74 3.65 -35.73
CA ILE A 837 21.60 4.49 -34.87
C ILE A 837 22.73 5.12 -35.70
N SER A 838 22.84 6.45 -35.66
CA SER A 838 23.91 7.19 -36.32
C SER A 838 24.43 8.34 -35.44
N GLY A 839 25.55 8.95 -35.84
CA GLY A 839 26.07 10.17 -35.20
C GLY A 839 26.82 10.00 -33.85
N CYS A 840 26.76 8.83 -33.23
CA CYS A 840 27.46 8.53 -31.97
C CYS A 840 28.21 7.20 -31.98
N ASP A 841 29.17 7.05 -31.06
CA ASP A 841 29.95 5.83 -30.85
C ASP A 841 29.56 5.18 -29.51
N VAL A 842 29.14 3.92 -29.59
CA VAL A 842 28.74 3.08 -28.44
C VAL A 842 29.91 2.26 -27.86
N GLY A 843 31.09 2.30 -28.49
CA GLY A 843 32.31 1.62 -28.03
C GLY A 843 32.33 0.11 -28.28
N ILE A 844 31.38 -0.43 -29.03
CA ILE A 844 31.19 -1.86 -29.30
C ILE A 844 30.96 -2.05 -30.81
N PRO A 845 31.68 -2.94 -31.51
CA PRO A 845 31.42 -3.25 -32.91
C PRO A 845 30.18 -4.13 -33.07
N ALA A 846 29.30 -3.81 -34.03
CA ALA A 846 28.18 -4.67 -34.41
C ALA A 846 28.67 -5.94 -35.12
N ASN A 847 27.94 -7.05 -34.98
CA ASN A 847 28.04 -8.17 -35.92
C ASN A 847 27.56 -7.72 -37.32
N PRO A 848 28.02 -8.36 -38.42
CA PRO A 848 27.51 -8.07 -39.76
C PRO A 848 25.98 -8.28 -39.84
N THR A 849 25.26 -7.26 -40.31
CA THR A 849 23.79 -7.27 -40.34
C THR A 849 23.24 -8.42 -41.21
N LEU A 850 22.08 -8.96 -40.83
CA LEU A 850 21.44 -10.08 -41.51
C LEU A 850 19.97 -9.74 -41.80
N THR A 851 19.53 -10.08 -43.01
CA THR A 851 18.19 -9.82 -43.55
C THR A 851 17.56 -11.15 -43.93
N VAL A 852 16.35 -11.45 -43.46
CA VAL A 852 15.49 -12.46 -44.08
C VAL A 852 14.89 -11.85 -45.36
N THR A 853 14.97 -12.54 -46.50
CA THR A 853 14.50 -12.03 -47.81
C THR A 853 13.16 -12.63 -48.26
N ASN A 854 12.54 -13.44 -47.42
CA ASN A 854 11.17 -13.94 -47.61
C ASN A 854 10.15 -12.78 -47.58
N THR A 855 9.02 -12.99 -48.25
CA THR A 855 7.83 -12.14 -48.14
C THR A 855 6.66 -12.94 -47.56
N GLY A 856 5.79 -12.27 -46.82
CA GLY A 856 4.75 -12.87 -45.99
C GLY A 856 5.26 -13.49 -44.69
N THR A 857 4.32 -14.00 -43.89
CA THR A 857 4.56 -14.53 -42.54
C THR A 857 5.54 -15.71 -42.53
N VAL A 858 6.60 -15.57 -41.73
CA VAL A 858 7.50 -16.68 -41.38
C VAL A 858 6.82 -17.56 -40.32
N ALA A 859 6.62 -18.84 -40.63
CA ALA A 859 5.96 -19.81 -39.77
C ALA A 859 6.67 -21.18 -39.87
N ALA A 860 6.26 -22.15 -39.05
CA ALA A 860 6.77 -23.51 -39.14
C ALA A 860 6.54 -24.10 -40.55
N GLY A 861 7.61 -24.56 -41.19
CA GLY A 861 7.63 -25.01 -42.59
C GLY A 861 8.09 -23.96 -43.61
N THR A 862 8.25 -22.68 -43.24
CA THR A 862 8.84 -21.66 -44.13
C THR A 862 10.32 -21.96 -44.36
N SER A 863 10.73 -22.08 -45.62
CA SER A 863 12.15 -22.13 -46.02
C SER A 863 12.68 -20.71 -46.11
N LEU A 864 13.71 -20.40 -45.32
CA LEU A 864 14.28 -19.07 -45.21
C LEU A 864 15.33 -18.79 -46.29
N THR A 865 15.38 -17.53 -46.73
CA THR A 865 16.44 -17.01 -47.61
C THR A 865 17.03 -15.75 -47.01
N PHE A 866 18.31 -15.48 -47.27
CA PHE A 866 19.08 -14.46 -46.55
C PHE A 866 19.80 -13.46 -47.45
N LYS A 867 20.02 -12.25 -46.93
CA LYS A 867 20.93 -11.22 -47.47
C LYS A 867 21.75 -10.65 -46.32
N SER A 868 23.05 -10.49 -46.53
CA SER A 868 23.97 -9.82 -45.60
C SER A 868 25.19 -9.31 -46.36
N PRO A 869 25.81 -8.19 -45.95
CA PRO A 869 27.10 -7.75 -46.49
C PRO A 869 28.22 -8.80 -46.40
N ALA A 870 28.12 -9.77 -45.45
CA ALA A 870 29.10 -10.83 -45.26
C ALA A 870 28.89 -12.07 -46.16
N LEU A 871 27.75 -12.20 -46.84
CA LEU A 871 27.39 -13.35 -47.69
C LEU A 871 27.72 -13.10 -49.17
N ASN A 872 28.87 -12.47 -49.44
CA ASN A 872 29.30 -12.00 -50.76
C ASN A 872 30.28 -12.97 -51.48
N GLY A 873 30.33 -14.23 -51.03
CA GLY A 873 31.14 -15.32 -51.59
C GLY A 873 30.34 -16.61 -51.80
N SER A 874 30.99 -17.77 -51.75
CA SER A 874 30.23 -19.04 -51.64
C SER A 874 29.72 -19.22 -50.21
N THR A 875 28.52 -19.79 -50.09
CA THR A 875 27.90 -20.20 -48.84
C THR A 875 28.06 -21.71 -48.56
N ASP A 876 28.87 -22.42 -49.36
CA ASP A 876 29.20 -23.83 -49.15
C ASP A 876 29.75 -24.06 -47.74
N GLY A 877 29.08 -24.90 -46.94
CA GLY A 877 29.49 -25.19 -45.56
C GLY A 877 29.11 -24.13 -44.52
N MET A 878 28.25 -23.15 -44.86
CA MET A 878 27.64 -22.26 -43.88
C MET A 878 26.35 -22.87 -43.29
N PHE A 879 26.08 -22.54 -42.03
CA PHE A 879 24.95 -23.06 -41.26
C PHE A 879 24.06 -21.95 -40.73
N CYS A 880 22.76 -22.17 -40.87
CA CYS A 880 21.67 -21.36 -40.34
C CYS A 880 21.34 -21.86 -38.93
N GLN A 881 21.51 -21.00 -37.92
CA GLN A 881 21.32 -21.34 -36.51
C GLN A 881 20.10 -20.59 -35.97
N MET A 882 19.06 -21.31 -35.53
CA MET A 882 17.87 -20.72 -34.90
C MET A 882 17.93 -20.86 -33.38
N LEU A 883 17.82 -19.77 -32.64
CA LEU A 883 17.92 -19.73 -31.17
C LEU A 883 16.69 -19.01 -30.58
N ALA A 884 16.14 -19.55 -29.49
CA ALA A 884 15.02 -18.94 -28.77
C ALA A 884 15.12 -19.22 -27.26
N GLY A 885 14.54 -18.34 -26.43
CA GLY A 885 14.83 -18.27 -24.98
C GLY A 885 14.61 -19.57 -24.20
N GLY A 886 13.59 -20.37 -24.55
CA GLY A 886 13.30 -21.67 -23.92
C GLY A 886 14.22 -22.82 -24.36
N MET A 887 15.17 -22.60 -25.26
CA MET A 887 16.09 -23.61 -25.78
C MET A 887 17.47 -23.49 -25.12
N PRO A 888 18.18 -24.59 -24.78
CA PRO A 888 19.54 -24.51 -24.24
C PRO A 888 20.61 -24.24 -25.32
N PHE A 889 20.34 -24.61 -26.58
CA PHE A 889 21.24 -24.46 -27.72
C PHE A 889 20.44 -24.17 -29.00
N SER A 890 21.08 -23.61 -30.03
CA SER A 890 20.44 -23.36 -31.33
C SER A 890 20.16 -24.64 -32.13
N LEU A 891 19.20 -24.55 -33.04
CA LEU A 891 18.97 -25.54 -34.08
C LEU A 891 19.84 -25.21 -35.29
N SER A 892 20.87 -26.03 -35.51
CA SER A 892 21.80 -25.95 -36.65
C SER A 892 21.21 -26.66 -37.87
N LEU A 893 21.11 -25.93 -38.98
CA LEU A 893 20.70 -26.45 -40.30
C LEU A 893 21.68 -25.95 -41.37
N PRO A 894 21.96 -26.72 -42.44
CA PRO A 894 22.64 -26.19 -43.63
C PRO A 894 21.91 -24.95 -44.17
N ILE A 895 22.65 -23.93 -44.63
CA ILE A 895 22.06 -22.66 -45.08
C ILE A 895 21.09 -22.81 -46.27
N ASP A 896 21.33 -23.79 -47.15
CA ASP A 896 20.48 -24.17 -48.28
C ASP A 896 19.24 -24.99 -47.87
N GLY A 897 19.25 -25.54 -46.65
CA GLY A 897 18.16 -26.31 -46.05
C GLY A 897 17.50 -25.64 -44.85
N CYS A 898 17.65 -24.31 -44.67
CA CYS A 898 17.14 -23.61 -43.49
C CYS A 898 15.61 -23.45 -43.50
N VAL A 899 14.91 -24.46 -42.98
CA VAL A 899 13.45 -24.48 -42.82
C VAL A 899 13.08 -24.32 -41.35
N VAL A 900 12.15 -23.43 -41.04
CA VAL A 900 11.65 -23.22 -39.66
C VAL A 900 10.98 -24.51 -39.15
N PRO A 901 11.49 -25.14 -38.07
CA PRO A 901 10.93 -26.39 -37.58
C PRO A 901 9.64 -26.21 -36.76
N SER A 902 8.80 -27.24 -36.75
CA SER A 902 7.59 -27.30 -35.92
C SER A 902 7.93 -27.31 -34.43
N GLY A 903 7.31 -26.41 -33.66
CA GLY A 903 7.50 -26.28 -32.21
C GLY A 903 8.32 -25.07 -31.76
N LEU A 904 8.89 -24.29 -32.69
CA LEU A 904 9.29 -22.91 -32.39
C LEU A 904 8.05 -22.01 -32.29
N GLN A 905 8.09 -21.03 -31.39
CA GLN A 905 7.01 -20.10 -31.11
C GLN A 905 7.56 -18.77 -30.56
N GLY A 906 7.00 -17.63 -30.96
CA GLY A 906 7.47 -16.31 -30.50
C GLY A 906 8.82 -15.89 -31.09
N PRO A 907 9.61 -15.04 -30.40
CA PRO A 907 10.86 -14.51 -30.93
C PRO A 907 11.94 -15.59 -31.09
N VAL A 908 12.55 -15.61 -32.28
CA VAL A 908 13.64 -16.51 -32.66
C VAL A 908 14.74 -15.65 -33.29
N ALA A 909 15.94 -15.67 -32.71
CA ALA A 909 17.13 -15.11 -33.31
C ALA A 909 17.71 -16.10 -34.33
N ILE A 910 18.04 -15.61 -35.51
CA ILE A 910 18.58 -16.41 -36.61
C ILE A 910 19.96 -15.87 -36.96
N PHE A 911 20.97 -16.74 -36.92
CA PHE A 911 22.36 -16.43 -37.24
C PHE A 911 22.83 -17.23 -38.46
N ILE A 912 23.81 -16.70 -39.19
CA ILE A 912 24.61 -17.51 -40.11
C ILE A 912 25.99 -17.76 -39.49
N THR A 913 26.45 -19.01 -39.56
CA THR A 913 27.70 -19.49 -38.95
C THR A 913 28.56 -20.26 -39.95
N SER A 914 29.87 -20.35 -39.69
CA SER A 914 30.86 -21.02 -40.55
C SER A 914 31.03 -22.52 -40.31
N ASP A 915 30.33 -23.07 -39.32
CA ASP A 915 30.39 -24.47 -38.91
C ASP A 915 29.07 -24.88 -38.23
N ASP A 916 28.90 -26.18 -37.99
CA ASP A 916 27.62 -26.76 -37.57
C ASP A 916 27.36 -26.67 -36.06
N GLN A 917 28.30 -26.16 -35.26
CA GLN A 917 28.25 -26.25 -33.80
C GLN A 917 27.11 -25.37 -33.21
N PRO A 918 26.18 -25.95 -32.43
CA PRO A 918 25.09 -25.17 -31.83
C PRO A 918 25.59 -24.05 -30.91
N LEU A 919 25.09 -22.84 -31.14
CA LEU A 919 25.28 -21.69 -30.28
C LEU A 919 24.59 -21.95 -28.93
N ASN A 920 25.28 -21.63 -27.84
CA ASN A 920 24.80 -21.79 -26.47
C ASN A 920 23.80 -20.66 -26.12
N ASN A 921 22.65 -20.98 -25.52
CA ASN A 921 21.71 -19.96 -25.05
C ASN A 921 22.12 -19.40 -23.68
N ASN A 922 23.30 -18.78 -23.64
CA ASN A 922 23.89 -18.22 -22.44
C ASN A 922 24.93 -17.20 -22.87
N ALA A 923 24.58 -15.91 -22.81
CA ALA A 923 25.43 -14.80 -23.26
C ALA A 923 26.82 -14.72 -22.60
N ARG A 924 27.06 -15.43 -21.48
CA ARG A 924 28.39 -15.55 -20.89
C ARG A 924 29.27 -16.60 -21.57
N ASP A 925 28.65 -17.71 -21.99
CA ASP A 925 29.32 -18.95 -22.40
C ASP A 925 29.04 -19.31 -23.87
N GLN A 926 28.57 -18.35 -24.67
CA GLN A 926 28.28 -18.47 -26.10
C GLN A 926 29.53 -18.21 -26.94
N ALA A 927 29.80 -19.09 -27.91
CA ALA A 927 30.91 -18.94 -28.83
C ALA A 927 30.54 -17.98 -29.98
N THR A 928 31.09 -16.76 -29.97
CA THR A 928 30.97 -15.80 -31.07
C THR A 928 31.95 -16.10 -32.23
N ASN A 929 33.01 -16.86 -31.96
CA ASN A 929 33.92 -17.38 -32.98
C ASN A 929 33.15 -18.31 -33.93
N GLY A 930 32.96 -17.87 -35.18
CA GLY A 930 32.23 -18.63 -36.20
C GLY A 930 30.91 -17.98 -36.64
N ILE A 931 30.43 -16.94 -35.95
CA ILE A 931 29.30 -16.12 -36.43
C ILE A 931 29.76 -15.30 -37.64
N VAL A 932 29.10 -15.52 -38.79
CA VAL A 932 29.36 -14.84 -40.07
C VAL A 932 28.47 -13.61 -40.22
N ALA A 933 27.20 -13.72 -39.80
CA ALA A 933 26.24 -12.63 -39.81
C ALA A 933 25.10 -12.86 -38.80
N GLY A 934 24.52 -11.76 -38.33
CA GLY A 934 23.33 -11.75 -37.48
C GLY A 934 23.61 -11.56 -35.98
N PRO A 935 22.57 -11.70 -35.14
CA PRO A 935 21.27 -12.26 -35.49
C PRO A 935 20.39 -11.32 -36.32
N THR A 936 19.35 -11.91 -36.91
CA THR A 936 18.14 -11.23 -37.35
C THR A 936 16.96 -11.90 -36.66
N MET A 937 15.87 -11.17 -36.37
CA MET A 937 14.76 -11.72 -35.60
C MET A 937 13.61 -12.15 -36.50
N ALA A 938 13.07 -13.33 -36.24
CA ALA A 938 11.78 -13.77 -36.75
C ALA A 938 10.85 -14.08 -35.58
N PHE A 939 9.57 -13.75 -35.70
CA PHE A 939 8.56 -14.05 -34.69
C PHE A 939 7.63 -15.13 -35.25
N ILE A 940 7.64 -16.30 -34.63
CA ILE A 940 6.93 -17.50 -35.09
C ILE A 940 5.59 -17.57 -34.34
N ASP A 941 4.60 -16.82 -34.82
CA ASP A 941 3.34 -16.67 -34.10
C ASP A 941 2.34 -17.80 -34.35
N GLN A 942 1.44 -17.97 -33.37
CA GLN A 942 0.14 -18.61 -33.57
C GLN A 942 -0.92 -17.62 -33.06
N VAL A 943 -2.01 -17.46 -33.82
CA VAL A 943 -3.04 -16.45 -33.53
C VAL A 943 -3.70 -16.73 -32.17
N GLU A 944 -3.53 -15.80 -31.23
CA GLU A 944 -4.19 -15.86 -29.93
C GLU A 944 -5.60 -15.26 -29.97
N ALA A 945 -6.53 -15.85 -29.22
CA ALA A 945 -7.90 -15.35 -29.10
C ALA A 945 -7.96 -13.89 -28.60
N LEU A 946 -7.01 -13.48 -27.75
CA LEU A 946 -6.92 -12.12 -27.20
C LEU A 946 -6.65 -11.08 -28.31
N GLY A 947 -5.70 -11.34 -29.21
CA GLY A 947 -5.44 -10.47 -30.37
C GLY A 947 -6.67 -10.34 -31.27
N SER A 948 -7.41 -11.44 -31.47
CA SER A 948 -8.65 -11.45 -32.26
C SER A 948 -9.83 -10.66 -31.66
N ILE A 949 -9.73 -10.21 -30.40
CA ILE A 949 -10.69 -9.30 -29.77
C ILE A 949 -10.30 -7.83 -30.02
N ILE A 950 -9.00 -7.55 -30.11
CA ILE A 950 -8.44 -6.21 -30.29
C ILE A 950 -8.46 -5.79 -31.78
N HIS A 951 -8.40 -6.74 -32.71
CA HIS A 951 -8.68 -6.51 -34.13
C HIS A 951 -10.17 -6.74 -34.47
N ALA A 952 -10.66 -6.00 -35.46
CA ALA A 952 -12.08 -6.01 -35.82
C ALA A 952 -12.49 -7.32 -36.53
N ASN A 953 -13.06 -8.25 -35.76
CA ASN A 953 -13.62 -9.51 -36.28
C ASN A 953 -14.68 -9.26 -37.37
N SER A 954 -14.39 -9.64 -38.61
CA SER A 954 -15.40 -9.74 -39.67
C SER A 954 -16.34 -10.91 -39.35
N GLY A 955 -17.61 -10.60 -39.13
CA GLY A 955 -18.51 -11.41 -38.30
C GLY A 955 -18.81 -12.84 -38.80
N SER A 956 -19.11 -13.73 -37.85
CA SER A 956 -19.36 -15.14 -38.09
C SER A 956 -20.65 -15.42 -38.89
N SER A 957 -20.54 -15.67 -40.20
CA SER A 957 -21.55 -16.45 -40.94
C SER A 957 -21.03 -17.01 -42.27
N GLY A 958 -21.36 -18.28 -42.55
CA GLY A 958 -21.39 -18.83 -43.91
C GLY A 958 -20.04 -19.22 -44.53
N SER A 959 -20.02 -20.36 -45.21
CA SER A 959 -18.92 -20.77 -46.08
C SER A 959 -18.99 -20.04 -47.44
N ASN A 960 -18.02 -19.18 -47.76
CA ASN A 960 -17.42 -19.08 -49.10
C ASN A 960 -16.22 -18.12 -49.15
N ASN A 961 -15.32 -18.35 -50.11
CA ASN A 961 -14.09 -17.57 -50.29
C ASN A 961 -14.38 -16.14 -50.80
N ALA A 962 -14.03 -15.13 -50.01
CA ALA A 962 -13.81 -13.76 -50.46
C ALA A 962 -12.77 -13.10 -49.53
N ALA A 963 -11.51 -13.08 -49.95
CA ALA A 963 -10.43 -12.49 -49.15
C ALA A 963 -10.46 -10.95 -49.23
N SER A 964 -10.51 -10.30 -48.07
CA SER A 964 -10.14 -8.90 -47.90
C SER A 964 -8.97 -8.83 -46.93
N SER A 965 -7.81 -9.32 -47.36
CA SER A 965 -6.59 -9.39 -46.56
C SER A 965 -5.89 -8.04 -46.51
N THR A 966 -6.11 -7.27 -45.44
CA THR A 966 -5.08 -6.36 -44.93
C THR A 966 -3.90 -7.22 -44.48
N GLN A 967 -2.83 -7.26 -45.29
CA GLN A 967 -1.60 -7.92 -44.90
C GLN A 967 -0.89 -7.05 -43.86
N THR A 968 -0.98 -7.43 -42.59
CA THR A 968 0.02 -7.04 -41.59
C THR A 968 1.35 -7.61 -42.04
N ILE A 969 2.38 -6.77 -42.17
CA ILE A 969 3.73 -7.29 -42.44
C ILE A 969 4.18 -8.17 -41.27
N SER A 970 4.97 -9.20 -41.55
CA SER A 970 5.55 -10.01 -40.50
C SER A 970 6.71 -9.26 -39.81
N PRO A 971 7.01 -9.56 -38.53
CA PRO A 971 8.21 -9.02 -37.88
C PRO A 971 9.55 -9.42 -38.55
N ALA A 972 9.55 -10.48 -39.37
CA ALA A 972 10.69 -10.81 -40.25
C ALA A 972 10.79 -9.83 -41.43
N GLU A 973 9.66 -9.41 -42.02
CA GLU A 973 9.61 -8.33 -43.01
C GLU A 973 9.94 -6.97 -42.39
N ALA A 974 9.55 -6.70 -41.13
CA ALA A 974 10.02 -5.51 -40.40
C ALA A 974 11.55 -5.53 -40.25
N SER A 975 12.11 -6.63 -39.75
CA SER A 975 13.58 -6.82 -39.66
C SER A 975 14.27 -6.67 -41.03
N ALA A 976 13.61 -7.12 -42.11
CA ALA A 976 14.11 -6.97 -43.48
C ALA A 976 14.05 -5.53 -44.01
N ILE A 977 12.98 -4.78 -43.70
CA ILE A 977 12.83 -3.36 -44.03
C ILE A 977 13.95 -2.57 -43.34
N ILE A 978 14.17 -2.82 -42.05
CA ILE A 978 15.21 -2.20 -41.22
C ILE A 978 16.61 -2.44 -41.80
N SER A 979 16.95 -3.70 -42.09
CA SER A 979 18.25 -4.05 -42.65
C SER A 979 18.38 -3.76 -44.16
N SER A 980 17.29 -3.37 -44.84
CA SER A 980 17.34 -2.86 -46.22
C SER A 980 17.65 -1.36 -46.29
N ALA A 981 17.18 -0.57 -45.32
CA ALA A 981 17.38 0.88 -45.27
C ALA A 981 18.87 1.27 -45.24
N SER A 982 19.71 0.48 -44.56
CA SER A 982 21.16 0.68 -44.50
C SER A 982 21.91 0.36 -45.80
N SER A 983 21.22 0.14 -46.93
CA SER A 983 21.84 -0.13 -48.24
C SER A 983 21.69 0.98 -49.29
N ASP A 984 20.98 2.07 -48.99
CA ASP A 984 20.77 3.21 -49.91
C ASP A 984 21.61 4.47 -49.59
N SER A 985 22.39 4.47 -48.49
CA SER A 985 23.29 5.57 -48.12
C SER A 985 24.60 5.58 -48.94
N GLY A 986 24.48 5.45 -50.26
CA GLY A 986 25.59 5.08 -51.17
C GLY A 986 25.58 5.77 -52.53
N ALA A 987 25.08 7.01 -52.62
CA ALA A 987 25.08 7.85 -53.82
C ALA A 987 25.35 9.33 -53.50
#